data_AF-A0A3M1J6L9-F1
#
_entry.id   AF-A0A3M1J6L9-F1
#
_cell.length_a   1.000
_cell.length_b   1.000
_cell.length_c   1.000
_cell.angle_alpha   90.00
_cell.angle_beta   90.00
_cell.angle_gamma   90.00
#
_symmetry.space_group_name_H-M   'P 1'
#
loop_
_entity.id
_entity.type
_entity.pdbx_description
1 polymer ?
#
loop_
_entity_poly.entity_id
_entity_poly.type
_entity_poly.pdbx_seq_one_letter_code
_entity_poly.pdbx_strand_id
1 'polypeptide(L)'
;MPDKNETLNLQGVYNTLYNATTRPDFKFAVSRYFVDEWVPVLGPSLAWLIVGLRQQCFWNKRRNWCIVDKATLAAETGLDKRTIERLLKKPISRWFVLDITHRYRYRHQLGKKVRDKNRYHLLLDEPLSPRHQMGLAQLLQTVTPTSNDRLGAALAAVETLVNMPHLTDKISVTQSNPKNLTPLSVPALVQQAAGFNLETHLHDERAAKFDRLCAQLHNLIVQPNKIYVGWQYYRLKWVPLLGHALAWLIIYLRRHCYWDESSGELRDTYTGYKKELAAAIGQTTRNLANIMNNPHLPLFFTILNPADGRNKPTRFRIRLVDEPLTPEDQQKTAASLRQQLQGQIYASDPETGQLNLFPLFGQTSTRQNFAYGKISENMPSSDPKNRRVGPAASEILPQHDAQNTGKIAATTPKDSLIPQNEYQIQKQQIPPVAAQSNGLLTLLNDLGVQEPTKSRLLANPNISVAKIGAWYLYAETQPGLFDPRSYVIKRLLADDPPPEEFLAFARLTDDTWQLFESAVQSLRAGHPPQAEIPPDLIEAFISWTNVYTELNPDDVRRLLNLPPQLFDLAPDSDKPLNAELADGVRLWQAALNELQLQMARQTFNAWLRQTEVYQYSNYHFVINAKTKFAQDWLEKRLAGTIQRTLEKVAGAPVTVEFTVVD
;
A
#
# COMPACT_ATOMS: atom_id res chain seq x y z
N MET A 1 -22.32 -25.38 -27.59
CA MET A 1 -22.08 -24.68 -26.32
C MET A 1 -20.85 -23.80 -26.48
N PRO A 2 -20.80 -22.60 -25.88
CA PRO A 2 -19.60 -21.75 -25.88
C PRO A 2 -18.44 -22.37 -25.09
N ASP A 3 -17.23 -21.84 -25.30
CA ASP A 3 -15.98 -22.39 -24.78
C ASP A 3 -15.76 -22.06 -23.30
N LYS A 4 -15.24 -23.01 -22.52
CA LYS A 4 -15.10 -22.88 -21.04
C LYS A 4 -13.87 -22.09 -20.57
N ASN A 5 -13.24 -21.32 -21.44
CA ASN A 5 -11.95 -20.63 -21.18
C ASN A 5 -11.95 -19.12 -21.50
N GLU A 6 -13.11 -18.46 -21.57
CA GLU A 6 -13.17 -17.00 -21.66
C GLU A 6 -12.76 -16.32 -20.35
N THR A 7 -11.47 -16.03 -20.19
CA THR A 7 -10.98 -15.16 -19.12
C THR A 7 -11.48 -13.73 -19.36
N LEU A 8 -12.43 -13.26 -18.53
CA LEU A 8 -12.97 -11.90 -18.57
C LEU A 8 -11.85 -10.86 -18.36
N ASN A 9 -11.36 -10.28 -19.45
CA ASN A 9 -10.35 -9.22 -19.42
C ASN A 9 -11.01 -7.87 -19.15
N LEU A 10 -11.19 -7.53 -17.86
CA LEU A 10 -11.62 -6.21 -17.43
C LEU A 10 -10.52 -5.17 -17.69
N GLN A 11 -10.64 -4.43 -18.81
CA GLN A 11 -9.77 -3.31 -19.13
C GLN A 11 -10.42 -1.98 -18.73
N GLY A 12 -9.70 -1.16 -17.97
CA GLY A 12 -10.12 0.19 -17.63
C GLY A 12 -10.19 1.09 -18.87
N VAL A 13 -11.37 1.68 -19.11
CA VAL A 13 -11.62 2.65 -20.19
C VAL A 13 -11.42 4.07 -19.64
N TYR A 14 -10.71 4.92 -20.39
CA TYR A 14 -10.48 6.32 -20.03
C TYR A 14 -11.20 7.24 -21.04
N ASN A 15 -12.02 8.17 -20.54
CA ASN A 15 -12.84 9.04 -21.39
C ASN A 15 -12.05 10.12 -22.16
N THR A 16 -10.73 10.21 -22.00
CA THR A 16 -9.87 11.17 -22.71
C THR A 16 -8.53 10.53 -23.08
N LEU A 17 -7.96 10.92 -24.24
CA LEU A 17 -6.60 10.53 -24.63
C LEU A 17 -5.56 10.97 -23.59
N TYR A 18 -5.81 12.11 -22.92
CA TYR A 18 -5.00 12.58 -21.80
C TYR A 18 -4.96 11.54 -20.67
N ASN A 19 -6.11 11.10 -20.15
CA ASN A 19 -6.17 10.11 -19.07
C ASN A 19 -5.65 8.73 -19.50
N ALA A 20 -5.87 8.33 -20.77
CA ALA A 20 -5.27 7.11 -21.32
C ALA A 20 -3.74 7.15 -21.36
N THR A 21 -3.16 8.35 -21.51
CA THR A 21 -1.71 8.58 -21.56
C THR A 21 -1.10 8.75 -20.16
N THR A 22 -1.75 9.50 -19.26
CA THR A 22 -1.24 9.81 -17.92
C THR A 22 -1.59 8.76 -16.87
N ARG A 23 -2.66 8.00 -17.08
CA ARG A 23 -3.13 6.89 -16.22
C ARG A 23 -3.16 7.28 -14.73
N PRO A 24 -4.03 8.22 -14.33
CA PRO A 24 -4.03 8.82 -12.99
C PRO A 24 -4.35 7.84 -11.83
N ASP A 25 -4.85 6.65 -12.17
CA ASP A 25 -5.02 5.49 -11.29
C ASP A 25 -3.68 4.80 -10.94
N PHE A 26 -2.68 4.85 -11.83
CA PHE A 26 -1.34 4.32 -11.57
C PHE A 26 -0.56 5.30 -10.70
N LYS A 27 -0.63 5.11 -9.39
CA LYS A 27 -0.04 6.01 -8.38
C LYS A 27 1.25 5.44 -7.76
N PHE A 28 2.07 6.32 -7.19
CA PHE A 28 3.13 6.01 -6.23
C PHE A 28 2.93 6.86 -4.97
N ALA A 29 3.34 6.34 -3.82
CA ALA A 29 3.26 7.05 -2.54
C ALA A 29 4.65 7.14 -1.88
N VAL A 30 4.87 8.22 -1.13
CA VAL A 30 5.99 8.41 -0.19
C VAL A 30 5.47 9.10 1.06
N SER A 31 6.03 8.83 2.23
CA SER A 31 5.66 9.56 3.44
C SER A 31 6.11 11.02 3.36
N ARG A 32 5.39 11.91 4.08
CA ARG A 32 5.79 13.31 4.28
C ARG A 32 7.14 13.38 5.00
N TYR A 33 7.38 12.47 5.94
CA TYR A 33 8.65 12.30 6.67
C TYR A 33 9.81 11.98 5.72
N PHE A 34 9.64 11.12 4.72
CA PHE A 34 10.67 10.87 3.71
C PHE A 34 11.01 12.13 2.91
N VAL A 35 10.01 12.97 2.60
CA VAL A 35 10.20 14.24 1.89
C VAL A 35 10.91 15.30 2.76
N ASP A 36 10.53 15.44 4.04
CA ASP A 36 11.19 16.39 4.96
C ASP A 36 12.60 15.94 5.38
N GLU A 37 12.76 14.68 5.77
CA GLU A 37 13.95 14.18 6.45
C GLU A 37 14.96 13.53 5.50
N TRP A 38 14.46 12.70 4.59
CA TRP A 38 15.31 11.77 3.84
C TRP A 38 15.75 12.31 2.48
N VAL A 39 14.93 13.11 1.79
CA VAL A 39 15.35 13.78 0.55
C VAL A 39 16.57 14.71 0.77
N PRO A 40 16.63 15.55 1.82
CA PRO A 40 17.84 16.34 2.14
C PRO A 40 19.09 15.49 2.40
N VAL A 41 18.94 14.35 3.09
CA VAL A 41 20.05 13.53 3.60
C VAL A 41 20.58 12.54 2.55
N LEU A 42 19.71 11.86 1.81
CA LEU A 42 20.09 10.96 0.71
C LEU A 42 20.63 11.74 -0.50
N GLY A 43 20.05 12.93 -0.71
CA GLY A 43 20.16 13.72 -1.93
C GLY A 43 19.24 13.18 -3.05
N PRO A 44 18.83 14.03 -4.01
CA PRO A 44 17.73 13.76 -4.94
C PRO A 44 17.79 12.42 -5.68
N SER A 45 18.96 12.08 -6.23
CA SER A 45 19.15 10.87 -7.05
C SER A 45 19.07 9.57 -6.23
N LEU A 46 19.54 9.57 -4.97
CA LEU A 46 19.41 8.37 -4.13
C LEU A 46 17.98 8.24 -3.60
N ALA A 47 17.32 9.35 -3.26
CA ALA A 47 15.90 9.32 -2.88
C ALA A 47 15.03 8.72 -4.00
N TRP A 48 15.20 9.12 -5.27
CA TRP A 48 14.49 8.50 -6.40
C TRP A 48 14.86 7.02 -6.63
N LEU A 49 16.09 6.61 -6.33
CA LEU A 49 16.50 5.20 -6.40
C LEU A 49 15.83 4.36 -5.31
N ILE A 50 15.69 4.88 -4.08
CA ILE A 50 14.95 4.21 -3.00
C ILE A 50 13.45 4.12 -3.35
N VAL A 51 12.84 5.18 -3.87
CA VAL A 51 11.46 5.14 -4.37
C VAL A 51 11.30 4.06 -5.44
N GLY A 52 12.20 4.01 -6.43
CA GLY A 52 12.13 2.97 -7.48
C GLY A 52 12.29 1.55 -6.94
N LEU A 53 13.21 1.32 -6.01
CA LEU A 53 13.39 0.03 -5.35
C LEU A 53 12.16 -0.37 -4.51
N ARG A 54 11.53 0.56 -3.79
CA ARG A 54 10.27 0.32 -3.07
C ARG A 54 9.10 0.03 -4.03
N GLN A 55 9.04 0.65 -5.20
CA GLN A 55 8.04 0.30 -6.23
C GLN A 55 8.24 -1.12 -6.78
N GLN A 56 9.49 -1.55 -7.01
CA GLN A 56 9.82 -2.93 -7.37
C GLN A 56 9.39 -3.94 -6.27
N CYS A 57 9.48 -3.56 -5.00
CA CYS A 57 8.95 -4.34 -3.88
C CYS A 57 7.42 -4.37 -3.84
N PHE A 58 6.75 -3.23 -4.07
CA PHE A 58 5.29 -3.14 -4.18
C PHE A 58 4.74 -4.08 -5.25
N TRP A 59 5.30 -4.04 -6.47
CA TRP A 59 4.92 -4.92 -7.57
C TRP A 59 5.29 -6.39 -7.32
N ASN A 60 6.32 -6.69 -6.51
CA ASN A 60 6.61 -8.03 -5.99
C ASN A 60 5.71 -8.44 -4.81
N LYS A 61 4.40 -8.19 -4.91
CA LYS A 61 3.39 -8.43 -3.86
C LYS A 61 3.76 -7.79 -2.50
N ARG A 62 4.22 -6.54 -2.51
CA ARG A 62 4.65 -5.76 -1.33
C ARG A 62 5.72 -6.45 -0.44
N ARG A 63 6.47 -7.42 -0.97
CA ARG A 63 7.56 -8.09 -0.22
C ARG A 63 8.69 -7.11 0.09
N ASN A 64 9.34 -7.29 1.24
CA ASN A 64 10.56 -6.57 1.65
C ASN A 64 11.81 -6.85 0.77
N TRP A 65 11.66 -7.55 -0.36
CA TRP A 65 12.70 -7.70 -1.36
C TRP A 65 12.13 -7.68 -2.78
N CYS A 66 12.97 -7.32 -3.75
CA CYS A 66 12.68 -7.39 -5.19
C CYS A 66 13.84 -8.04 -5.95
N ILE A 67 13.58 -8.52 -7.17
CA ILE A 67 14.61 -9.05 -8.08
C ILE A 67 14.55 -8.26 -9.39
N VAL A 68 15.55 -7.39 -9.59
CA VAL A 68 15.58 -6.42 -10.69
C VAL A 68 17.02 -6.23 -11.17
N ASP A 69 17.19 -5.90 -12.45
CA ASP A 69 18.49 -5.59 -13.02
C ASP A 69 18.74 -4.07 -13.11
N LYS A 70 20.01 -3.71 -13.29
CA LYS A 70 20.44 -2.30 -13.36
C LYS A 70 19.93 -1.57 -14.60
N ALA A 71 19.43 -2.25 -15.64
CA ALA A 71 18.86 -1.60 -16.82
C ALA A 71 17.41 -1.18 -16.56
N THR A 72 16.59 -2.05 -15.96
CA THR A 72 15.25 -1.70 -15.47
C THR A 72 15.32 -0.56 -14.45
N LEU A 73 16.18 -0.65 -13.42
CA LEU A 73 16.34 0.43 -12.45
C LEU A 73 16.82 1.75 -13.10
N ALA A 74 17.71 1.70 -14.09
CA ALA A 74 18.16 2.88 -14.82
C ALA A 74 17.02 3.57 -15.56
N ALA A 75 16.23 2.80 -16.32
CA ALA A 75 15.09 3.32 -17.09
C ALA A 75 14.04 3.96 -16.18
N GLU A 76 13.67 3.33 -15.08
CA GLU A 76 12.60 3.82 -14.19
C GLU A 76 13.04 4.90 -13.17
N THR A 77 14.31 5.27 -13.14
CA THR A 77 14.82 6.33 -12.25
C THR A 77 15.50 7.47 -13.02
N GLY A 78 15.76 7.31 -14.32
CA GLY A 78 16.57 8.27 -15.08
C GLY A 78 18.03 8.33 -14.62
N LEU A 79 18.56 7.26 -14.02
CA LEU A 79 19.94 7.16 -13.54
C LEU A 79 20.78 6.27 -14.44
N ASP A 80 22.04 6.63 -14.68
CA ASP A 80 22.97 5.71 -15.32
C ASP A 80 23.38 4.56 -14.38
N LYS A 81 23.76 3.41 -14.96
CA LYS A 81 24.11 2.18 -14.22
C LYS A 81 25.29 2.36 -13.24
N ARG A 82 26.28 3.20 -13.58
CA ARG A 82 27.45 3.50 -12.75
C ARG A 82 27.10 4.46 -11.62
N THR A 83 26.18 5.40 -11.82
CA THR A 83 25.59 6.19 -10.74
C THR A 83 24.77 5.34 -9.79
N ILE A 84 23.95 4.39 -10.26
CA ILE A 84 23.23 3.45 -9.37
C ILE A 84 24.21 2.70 -8.46
N GLU A 85 25.30 2.15 -9.01
CA GLU A 85 26.34 1.50 -8.22
C GLU A 85 27.02 2.45 -7.21
N ARG A 86 27.37 3.66 -7.64
CA ARG A 86 28.01 4.70 -6.80
C ARG A 86 27.11 5.17 -5.67
N LEU A 87 25.79 5.26 -5.90
CA LEU A 87 24.82 5.67 -4.88
C LEU A 87 24.57 4.55 -3.86
N LEU A 88 24.42 3.30 -4.32
CA LEU A 88 24.26 2.14 -3.44
C LEU A 88 25.49 1.89 -2.56
N LYS A 89 26.69 2.24 -3.01
CA LYS A 89 27.94 2.18 -2.23
C LYS A 89 28.08 3.26 -1.13
N LYS A 90 27.22 4.29 -1.08
CA LYS A 90 27.27 5.28 0.02
C LYS A 90 26.82 4.62 1.34
N PRO A 91 27.44 4.89 2.50
CA PRO A 91 26.97 4.36 3.79
C PRO A 91 25.50 4.65 4.10
N ILE A 92 25.00 5.82 3.69
CA ILE A 92 23.60 6.25 3.88
C ILE A 92 22.57 5.39 3.11
N SER A 93 22.98 4.57 2.13
CA SER A 93 22.07 3.64 1.45
C SER A 93 21.57 2.53 2.39
N ARG A 94 22.38 2.15 3.39
CA ARG A 94 22.13 1.02 4.30
C ARG A 94 20.96 1.22 5.25
N TRP A 95 20.45 2.45 5.35
CA TRP A 95 19.23 2.78 6.08
C TRP A 95 17.96 2.26 5.36
N PHE A 96 18.03 2.06 4.04
CA PHE A 96 16.91 1.57 3.21
C PHE A 96 17.21 0.27 2.48
N VAL A 97 18.48 -0.01 2.16
CA VAL A 97 18.92 -1.21 1.42
C VAL A 97 19.71 -2.10 2.38
N LEU A 98 19.05 -3.15 2.85
CA LEU A 98 19.53 -4.05 3.90
C LEU A 98 20.52 -5.09 3.34
N ASP A 99 20.24 -5.65 2.15
CA ASP A 99 21.14 -6.53 1.40
C ASP A 99 21.00 -6.32 -0.12
N ILE A 100 22.03 -6.69 -0.88
CA ILE A 100 22.02 -6.76 -2.35
C ILE A 100 22.57 -8.12 -2.81
N THR A 101 21.79 -9.19 -2.68
CA THR A 101 22.23 -10.54 -3.06
C THR A 101 22.63 -10.64 -4.55
N HIS A 102 23.88 -10.99 -4.79
CA HIS A 102 24.52 -11.03 -6.12
C HIS A 102 24.25 -12.36 -6.84
N ARG A 103 23.20 -12.42 -7.66
CA ARG A 103 22.76 -13.66 -8.35
C ARG A 103 23.48 -13.89 -9.68
N TYR A 104 23.68 -15.16 -10.02
CA TYR A 104 24.31 -15.64 -11.26
C TYR A 104 23.51 -16.81 -11.83
N ARG A 105 23.40 -16.92 -13.16
CA ARG A 105 22.83 -18.07 -13.86
C ARG A 105 23.86 -18.69 -14.80
N TYR A 106 23.98 -20.02 -14.79
CA TYR A 106 24.82 -20.72 -15.78
C TYR A 106 24.11 -20.70 -17.13
N ARG A 107 24.80 -20.25 -18.19
CA ARG A 107 24.27 -20.34 -19.56
C ARG A 107 25.04 -21.41 -20.31
N HIS A 108 24.43 -22.59 -20.45
CA HIS A 108 25.04 -23.76 -21.11
C HIS A 108 25.58 -23.43 -22.51
N GLN A 109 24.85 -22.65 -23.31
CA GLN A 109 25.27 -22.14 -24.63
C GLN A 109 26.59 -21.34 -24.64
N LEU A 110 27.08 -20.86 -23.48
CA LEU A 110 28.33 -20.10 -23.34
C LEU A 110 29.32 -20.77 -22.37
N GLY A 111 29.03 -21.98 -21.89
CA GLY A 111 29.87 -22.74 -20.94
C GLY A 111 30.13 -22.06 -19.58
N LYS A 112 29.46 -20.94 -19.25
CA LYS A 112 29.87 -20.07 -18.13
C LYS A 112 28.72 -19.52 -17.28
N LYS A 113 29.06 -19.20 -16.02
CA LYS A 113 28.20 -18.42 -15.11
C LYS A 113 28.13 -16.97 -15.60
N VAL A 114 26.94 -16.51 -15.95
CA VAL A 114 26.65 -15.12 -16.33
C VAL A 114 25.94 -14.43 -15.17
N ARG A 115 26.23 -13.13 -14.98
CA ARG A 115 25.55 -12.33 -13.95
C ARG A 115 24.05 -12.24 -14.23
N ASP A 116 23.23 -12.48 -13.21
CA ASP A 116 21.76 -12.43 -13.30
C ASP A 116 21.20 -11.18 -12.61
N LYS A 117 19.88 -10.98 -12.66
CA LYS A 117 19.18 -9.94 -11.90
C LYS A 117 19.52 -10.02 -10.41
N ASN A 118 19.97 -8.91 -9.82
CA ASN A 118 20.25 -8.81 -8.39
C ASN A 118 18.95 -9.02 -7.59
N ARG A 119 19.04 -9.59 -6.40
CA ARG A 119 18.04 -9.37 -5.35
C ARG A 119 18.44 -8.11 -4.57
N TYR A 120 17.45 -7.32 -4.18
CA TYR A 120 17.61 -6.21 -3.23
C TYR A 120 16.66 -6.48 -2.06
N HIS A 121 17.16 -6.43 -0.84
CA HIS A 121 16.36 -6.48 0.38
C HIS A 121 16.26 -5.08 0.96
N LEU A 122 15.05 -4.63 1.30
CA LEU A 122 14.76 -3.24 1.67
C LEU A 122 14.07 -3.15 3.04
N LEU A 123 14.25 -2.02 3.69
CA LEU A 123 13.32 -1.55 4.71
C LEU A 123 12.12 -0.90 3.99
N LEU A 124 10.92 -1.41 4.25
CA LEU A 124 9.68 -0.88 3.65
C LEU A 124 9.21 0.36 4.42
N ASP A 125 9.24 0.28 5.74
CA ASP A 125 8.95 1.38 6.68
C ASP A 125 9.99 2.50 6.55
N GLU A 126 9.70 3.67 7.12
CA GLU A 126 10.62 4.79 7.12
C GLU A 126 11.54 4.71 8.34
N PRO A 127 12.87 4.52 8.18
CA PRO A 127 13.78 4.56 9.32
C PRO A 127 13.78 5.97 9.94
N LEU A 128 14.02 6.06 11.25
CA LEU A 128 14.24 7.35 11.91
C LEU A 128 15.36 8.11 11.20
N SER A 129 15.16 9.41 10.95
CA SER A 129 16.21 10.23 10.35
C SER A 129 17.41 10.36 11.30
N PRO A 130 18.64 10.60 10.81
CA PRO A 130 19.81 10.67 11.66
C PRO A 130 19.69 11.70 12.80
N ARG A 131 19.02 12.84 12.54
CA ARG A 131 18.76 13.86 13.57
C ARG A 131 17.76 13.39 14.62
N HIS A 132 16.68 12.71 14.20
CA HIS A 132 15.68 12.18 15.12
C HIS A 132 16.19 10.96 15.91
N GLN A 133 17.02 10.09 15.30
CA GLN A 133 17.70 9.01 16.01
C GLN A 133 18.65 9.55 17.10
N MET A 134 19.43 10.60 16.79
CA MET A 134 20.30 11.25 17.78
C MET A 134 19.51 11.91 18.91
N GLY A 135 18.47 12.69 18.57
CA GLY A 135 17.63 13.36 19.56
C GLY A 135 16.87 12.39 20.46
N LEU A 136 16.34 11.30 19.89
CA LEU A 136 15.68 10.25 20.66
C LEU A 136 16.68 9.52 21.57
N ALA A 137 17.90 9.23 21.10
CA ALA A 137 18.93 8.62 21.94
C ALA A 137 19.37 9.53 23.10
N GLN A 138 19.51 10.83 22.87
CA GLN A 138 19.82 11.82 23.91
C GLN A 138 18.68 11.97 24.92
N LEU A 139 17.43 12.00 24.45
CA LEU A 139 16.26 12.11 25.31
C LEU A 139 16.00 10.84 26.12
N LEU A 140 16.26 9.65 25.54
CA LEU A 140 16.19 8.38 26.26
C LEU A 140 17.16 8.32 27.44
N GLN A 141 18.35 8.93 27.35
CA GLN A 141 19.29 9.03 28.46
C GLN A 141 18.79 9.86 29.64
N THR A 142 17.79 10.74 29.45
CA THR A 142 17.22 11.56 30.53
C THR A 142 15.89 11.04 31.07
N VAL A 143 15.11 10.29 30.29
CA VAL A 143 13.81 9.73 30.72
C VAL A 143 13.86 8.27 31.18
N THR A 144 14.94 7.53 30.90
CA THR A 144 15.05 6.12 31.33
C THR A 144 15.46 6.03 32.80
N PRO A 145 14.63 5.47 33.70
CA PRO A 145 14.94 5.44 35.12
C PRO A 145 15.99 4.36 35.44
N THR A 146 16.89 4.65 36.38
CA THR A 146 17.85 3.68 36.93
C THR A 146 17.09 2.63 37.74
N SER A 147 16.96 1.41 37.20
CA SER A 147 16.28 0.28 37.84
C SER A 147 17.05 -1.03 37.66
N ASN A 148 16.78 -1.98 38.55
CA ASN A 148 17.18 -3.39 38.37
C ASN A 148 16.22 -4.12 37.40
N ASP A 149 14.93 -3.74 37.37
CA ASP A 149 14.02 -4.18 36.31
C ASP A 149 14.24 -3.34 35.05
N ARG A 150 15.07 -3.87 34.16
CA ARG A 150 15.48 -3.22 32.91
C ARG A 150 14.34 -3.10 31.91
N LEU A 151 13.44 -4.09 31.86
CA LEU A 151 12.27 -4.05 30.98
C LEU A 151 11.20 -3.09 31.54
N GLY A 152 11.01 -3.05 32.86
CA GLY A 152 10.17 -2.04 33.53
C GLY A 152 10.67 -0.61 33.28
N ALA A 153 11.98 -0.37 33.38
CA ALA A 153 12.57 0.92 33.04
C ALA A 153 12.39 1.30 31.56
N ALA A 154 12.57 0.33 30.64
CA ALA A 154 12.36 0.53 29.21
C ALA A 154 10.90 0.89 28.88
N LEU A 155 9.93 0.24 29.54
CA LEU A 155 8.51 0.56 29.41
C LEU A 155 8.20 1.97 29.91
N ALA A 156 8.62 2.32 31.14
CA ALA A 156 8.41 3.65 31.71
C ALA A 156 9.02 4.77 30.84
N ALA A 157 10.20 4.53 30.26
CA ALA A 157 10.84 5.46 29.33
C ALA A 157 9.99 5.70 28.07
N VAL A 158 9.45 4.63 27.45
CA VAL A 158 8.64 4.74 26.23
C VAL A 158 7.26 5.31 26.52
N GLU A 159 6.61 4.94 27.62
CA GLU A 159 5.35 5.53 28.07
C GLU A 159 5.48 7.04 28.32
N THR A 160 6.61 7.47 28.92
CA THR A 160 6.94 8.90 29.09
C THR A 160 7.10 9.62 27.74
N LEU A 161 7.69 8.97 26.73
CA LEU A 161 7.92 9.56 25.41
C LEU A 161 6.67 9.58 24.53
N VAL A 162 5.86 8.53 24.56
CA VAL A 162 4.57 8.44 23.84
C VAL A 162 3.62 9.55 24.27
N ASN A 163 3.62 9.89 25.57
CA ASN A 163 2.80 10.96 26.13
C ASN A 163 3.50 12.34 26.13
N MET A 164 4.68 12.48 25.52
CA MET A 164 5.45 13.73 25.58
C MET A 164 4.93 14.77 24.54
N PRO A 165 4.40 15.93 24.98
CA PRO A 165 3.97 16.97 24.06
C PRO A 165 5.16 17.54 23.28
N HIS A 166 4.97 17.80 21.98
CA HIS A 166 6.00 18.31 21.07
C HIS A 166 7.26 17.41 20.95
N LEU A 167 7.11 16.08 21.10
CA LEU A 167 8.21 15.11 21.00
C LEU A 167 9.09 15.33 19.77
N THR A 168 8.52 15.49 18.58
CA THR A 168 9.24 15.69 17.30
C THR A 168 10.16 16.92 17.33
N ASP A 169 9.74 17.97 18.03
CA ASP A 169 10.47 19.23 18.13
C ASP A 169 11.60 19.09 19.16
N LYS A 170 11.36 18.33 20.24
CA LYS A 170 12.37 18.00 21.27
C LYS A 170 13.49 17.09 20.74
N ILE A 171 13.19 16.16 19.84
CA ILE A 171 14.20 15.28 19.20
C ILE A 171 14.79 15.88 17.90
N SER A 172 14.43 17.12 17.54
CA SER A 172 14.88 17.79 16.31
C SER A 172 16.28 18.40 16.46
N VAL A 173 17.32 17.58 16.60
CA VAL A 173 18.69 18.03 16.84
C VAL A 173 19.32 18.70 15.60
N THR A 174 19.80 19.94 15.75
CA THR A 174 20.40 20.77 14.67
C THR A 174 21.86 20.39 14.33
N GLN A 175 22.43 19.38 14.99
CA GLN A 175 23.84 18.99 14.82
C GLN A 175 24.11 18.37 13.43
N SER A 176 25.35 18.50 12.96
CA SER A 176 25.77 17.95 11.68
C SER A 176 25.69 16.41 11.65
N ASN A 177 24.94 15.88 10.70
CA ASN A 177 24.71 14.44 10.49
C ASN A 177 26.03 13.62 10.59
N PRO A 178 26.19 12.72 11.59
CA PRO A 178 27.46 12.07 11.85
C PRO A 178 27.91 11.19 10.69
N LYS A 179 29.15 11.38 10.25
CA LYS A 179 29.79 10.46 9.31
C LYS A 179 29.88 9.08 9.98
N ASN A 180 29.16 8.11 9.40
CA ASN A 180 29.06 6.72 9.86
C ASN A 180 28.07 6.44 11.02
N LEU A 181 26.99 7.23 11.19
CA LEU A 181 25.87 6.78 12.04
C LEU A 181 25.22 5.51 11.47
N THR A 182 25.11 4.48 12.30
CA THR A 182 24.43 3.21 11.99
C THR A 182 22.91 3.36 12.21
N PRO A 183 22.04 2.86 11.32
CA PRO A 183 20.60 2.85 11.55
C PRO A 183 20.24 2.01 12.79
N LEU A 184 19.41 2.55 13.69
CA LEU A 184 18.82 1.84 14.82
C LEU A 184 17.30 2.03 14.83
N SER A 185 16.56 0.98 15.18
CA SER A 185 15.11 1.04 15.38
C SER A 185 14.77 1.63 16.75
N VAL A 186 13.51 2.05 16.96
CA VAL A 186 13.06 2.51 18.29
C VAL A 186 13.27 1.44 19.37
N PRO A 187 12.88 0.15 19.18
CA PRO A 187 13.21 -0.91 20.14
C PRO A 187 14.71 -1.01 20.46
N ALA A 188 15.60 -0.87 19.47
CA ALA A 188 17.04 -0.98 19.68
C ALA A 188 17.61 0.21 20.47
N LEU A 189 17.12 1.43 20.23
CA LEU A 189 17.52 2.62 20.98
C LEU A 189 17.10 2.54 22.45
N VAL A 190 15.88 2.05 22.73
CA VAL A 190 15.39 1.90 24.10
C VAL A 190 16.12 0.76 24.83
N GLN A 191 16.37 -0.37 24.16
CA GLN A 191 17.22 -1.45 24.68
C GLN A 191 18.63 -0.96 25.04
N GLN A 192 19.24 -0.14 24.19
CA GLN A 192 20.55 0.46 24.44
C GLN A 192 20.53 1.44 25.63
N ALA A 193 19.45 2.22 25.80
CA ALA A 193 19.32 3.19 26.90
C ALA A 193 19.04 2.52 28.26
N ALA A 194 18.14 1.53 28.29
CA ALA A 194 17.82 0.78 29.51
C ALA A 194 18.89 -0.25 29.88
N GLY A 195 19.62 -0.78 28.89
CA GLY A 195 20.70 -1.76 29.08
C GLY A 195 20.21 -3.21 29.18
N PHE A 196 19.44 -3.67 28.19
CA PHE A 196 18.98 -5.07 28.08
C PHE A 196 18.88 -5.52 26.62
N ASN A 197 18.63 -6.82 26.41
CA ASN A 197 18.25 -7.40 25.12
C ASN A 197 16.86 -8.02 25.24
N LEU A 198 15.94 -7.70 24.33
CA LEU A 198 14.58 -8.23 24.31
C LEU A 198 14.54 -9.76 24.14
N GLU A 199 15.55 -10.35 23.47
CA GLU A 199 15.67 -11.80 23.27
C GLU A 199 15.73 -12.58 24.60
N THR A 200 16.25 -11.99 25.69
CA THR A 200 16.26 -12.65 27.01
C THR A 200 14.95 -12.51 27.78
N HIS A 201 13.96 -11.81 27.21
CA HIS A 201 12.65 -11.54 27.81
C HIS A 201 11.47 -12.05 26.95
N LEU A 202 11.70 -12.94 25.98
CA LEU A 202 10.66 -13.46 25.08
C LEU A 202 9.49 -14.19 25.77
N HIS A 203 9.68 -14.65 27.02
CA HIS A 203 8.65 -15.29 27.84
C HIS A 203 7.98 -14.33 28.85
N ASP A 204 8.38 -13.05 28.88
CA ASP A 204 7.79 -12.02 29.72
C ASP A 204 6.64 -11.35 28.95
N GLU A 205 5.41 -11.46 29.44
CA GLU A 205 4.20 -10.89 28.79
C GLU A 205 4.36 -9.38 28.48
N ARG A 206 5.19 -8.69 29.27
CA ARG A 206 5.49 -7.27 29.12
C ARG A 206 6.32 -6.96 27.86
N ALA A 207 6.98 -7.95 27.26
CA ALA A 207 7.71 -7.81 25.98
C ALA A 207 6.76 -7.42 24.83
N ALA A 208 5.55 -8.00 24.77
CA ALA A 208 4.54 -7.63 23.78
C ALA A 208 3.99 -6.20 24.01
N LYS A 209 3.91 -5.76 25.27
CA LYS A 209 3.59 -4.35 25.60
C LYS A 209 4.72 -3.42 25.14
N PHE A 210 5.98 -3.79 25.36
CA PHE A 210 7.16 -3.03 24.97
C PHE A 210 7.24 -2.81 23.45
N ASP A 211 7.03 -3.86 22.64
CA ASP A 211 7.06 -3.74 21.19
C ASP A 211 5.95 -2.81 20.65
N ARG A 212 4.70 -3.01 21.10
CA ARG A 212 3.56 -2.15 20.72
C ARG A 212 3.80 -0.67 21.06
N LEU A 213 4.34 -0.39 22.25
CA LEU A 213 4.69 0.98 22.66
C LEU A 213 5.85 1.55 21.83
N CYS A 214 6.86 0.74 21.47
CA CYS A 214 7.94 1.17 20.58
C CYS A 214 7.44 1.46 19.16
N ALA A 215 6.49 0.67 18.65
CA ALA A 215 5.82 0.91 17.38
C ALA A 215 4.96 2.18 17.40
N GLN A 216 4.23 2.43 18.50
CA GLN A 216 3.49 3.68 18.71
C GLN A 216 4.42 4.89 18.73
N LEU A 217 5.52 4.83 19.49
CA LEU A 217 6.55 5.88 19.55
C LEU A 217 7.20 6.13 18.17
N HIS A 218 7.49 5.08 17.41
CA HIS A 218 7.96 5.20 16.03
C HIS A 218 6.95 5.92 15.14
N ASN A 219 5.68 5.52 15.20
CA ASN A 219 4.60 6.09 14.37
C ASN A 219 4.26 7.54 14.74
N LEU A 220 4.42 7.96 15.99
CA LEU A 220 4.29 9.37 16.42
C LEU A 220 5.36 10.27 15.77
N ILE A 221 6.58 9.74 15.61
CA ILE A 221 7.72 10.46 15.01
C ILE A 221 7.63 10.44 13.47
N VAL A 222 7.35 9.28 12.87
CA VAL A 222 7.37 9.05 11.41
C VAL A 222 6.07 9.48 10.72
N GLN A 223 4.94 9.37 11.42
CA GLN A 223 3.60 9.75 10.93
C GLN A 223 3.29 9.11 9.55
N PRO A 224 3.34 7.77 9.44
CA PRO A 224 3.30 7.05 8.16
C PRO A 224 1.99 7.23 7.38
N ASN A 225 0.91 7.64 8.05
CA ASN A 225 -0.36 8.01 7.43
C ASN A 225 -0.30 9.31 6.62
N LYS A 226 0.63 10.23 6.92
CA LYS A 226 0.81 11.49 6.18
C LYS A 226 1.63 11.22 4.92
N ILE A 227 0.96 10.86 3.82
CA ILE A 227 1.60 10.52 2.54
C ILE A 227 1.45 11.61 1.48
N TYR A 228 2.47 11.78 0.63
CA TYR A 228 2.32 12.37 -0.70
C TYR A 228 2.02 11.26 -1.70
N VAL A 229 1.04 11.49 -2.58
CA VAL A 229 0.66 10.56 -3.65
C VAL A 229 0.80 11.26 -5.00
N GLY A 230 1.58 10.68 -5.91
CA GLY A 230 1.79 11.19 -7.27
C GLY A 230 1.54 10.12 -8.33
N TRP A 231 1.38 10.50 -9.59
CA TRP A 231 1.16 9.54 -10.66
C TRP A 231 2.48 8.90 -11.12
N GLN A 232 2.48 7.61 -11.48
CA GLN A 232 3.65 6.93 -12.04
C GLN A 232 4.11 7.59 -13.35
N TYR A 233 3.20 8.24 -14.10
CA TYR A 233 3.54 9.07 -15.24
C TYR A 233 4.54 10.18 -14.88
N TYR A 234 4.33 10.89 -13.76
CA TYR A 234 5.29 11.88 -13.26
C TYR A 234 6.66 11.25 -12.97
N ARG A 235 6.68 10.12 -12.24
CA ARG A 235 7.93 9.40 -11.93
C ARG A 235 8.67 8.94 -13.19
N LEU A 236 7.97 8.35 -14.15
CA LEU A 236 8.57 7.63 -15.29
C LEU A 236 8.82 8.52 -16.52
N LYS A 237 8.04 9.59 -16.71
CA LYS A 237 8.16 10.50 -17.86
C LYS A 237 8.70 11.89 -17.50
N TRP A 238 8.39 12.44 -16.32
CA TRP A 238 8.83 13.79 -15.95
C TRP A 238 10.16 13.84 -15.19
N VAL A 239 10.44 12.92 -14.26
CA VAL A 239 11.73 12.91 -13.53
C VAL A 239 12.95 12.92 -14.47
N PRO A 240 12.98 12.20 -15.62
CA PRO A 240 14.08 12.29 -16.58
C PRO A 240 14.24 13.66 -17.25
N LEU A 241 13.16 14.41 -17.47
CA LEU A 241 13.15 15.72 -18.15
C LEU A 241 13.40 16.90 -17.18
N LEU A 242 12.90 16.78 -15.95
CA LEU A 242 13.09 17.76 -14.87
C LEU A 242 14.47 17.62 -14.21
N GLY A 243 14.98 16.39 -14.16
CA GLY A 243 16.09 16.00 -13.29
C GLY A 243 15.64 15.83 -11.83
N HIS A 244 16.33 14.93 -11.11
CA HIS A 244 15.95 14.48 -9.77
C HIS A 244 15.66 15.62 -8.78
N ALA A 245 16.44 16.70 -8.82
CA ALA A 245 16.37 17.79 -7.86
C ALA A 245 15.14 18.70 -8.06
N LEU A 246 14.83 19.05 -9.32
CA LEU A 246 13.60 19.79 -9.63
C LEU A 246 12.36 18.93 -9.36
N ALA A 247 12.43 17.64 -9.68
CA ALA A 247 11.33 16.73 -9.43
C ALA A 247 10.97 16.60 -7.94
N TRP A 248 11.96 16.61 -7.05
CA TRP A 248 11.71 16.69 -5.60
C TRP A 248 11.27 18.09 -5.15
N LEU A 249 11.75 19.17 -5.78
CA LEU A 249 11.30 20.53 -5.45
C LEU A 249 9.81 20.72 -5.74
N ILE A 250 9.32 20.19 -6.87
CA ILE A 250 7.88 20.23 -7.22
C ILE A 250 7.06 19.42 -6.21
N ILE A 251 7.51 18.23 -5.81
CA ILE A 251 6.86 17.44 -4.75
C ILE A 251 6.86 18.23 -3.43
N TYR A 252 7.99 18.82 -3.04
CA TYR A 252 8.14 19.62 -1.82
C TYR A 252 7.26 20.88 -1.80
N LEU A 253 7.04 21.51 -2.94
CA LEU A 253 6.11 22.64 -3.05
C LEU A 253 4.65 22.16 -2.97
N ARG A 254 4.28 21.10 -3.72
CA ARG A 254 2.92 20.54 -3.73
C ARG A 254 2.39 20.12 -2.37
N ARG A 255 3.22 19.52 -1.50
CA ARG A 255 2.84 19.10 -0.12
C ARG A 255 2.59 20.25 0.88
N HIS A 256 2.96 21.48 0.54
CA HIS A 256 2.66 22.69 1.33
C HIS A 256 1.43 23.42 0.79
N CYS A 257 0.88 22.93 -0.32
CA CYS A 257 -0.37 23.34 -0.91
C CYS A 257 -1.44 22.30 -0.57
N TYR A 258 -2.70 22.71 -0.55
CA TYR A 258 -3.83 21.79 -0.40
C TYR A 258 -5.03 22.30 -1.19
N TRP A 259 -5.93 21.37 -1.53
CA TRP A 259 -7.33 21.67 -1.75
C TRP A 259 -8.04 21.24 -0.47
N ASP A 260 -8.73 22.16 0.20
CA ASP A 260 -9.60 21.80 1.31
C ASP A 260 -10.96 21.38 0.77
N GLU A 261 -11.37 20.15 1.07
CA GLU A 261 -12.64 19.61 0.59
C GLU A 261 -13.86 20.15 1.35
N SER A 262 -13.72 20.70 2.57
CA SER A 262 -14.86 21.31 3.28
C SER A 262 -15.10 22.75 2.80
N SER A 263 -14.13 23.66 2.96
CA SER A 263 -14.27 25.07 2.57
C SER A 263 -14.20 25.31 1.04
N GLY A 264 -13.59 24.39 0.28
CA GLY A 264 -13.22 24.62 -1.11
C GLY A 264 -12.01 25.53 -1.30
N GLU A 265 -11.24 25.84 -0.23
CA GLU A 265 -10.02 26.65 -0.36
C GLU A 265 -8.95 25.90 -1.16
N LEU A 266 -8.67 26.37 -2.38
CA LEU A 266 -7.46 26.02 -3.11
C LEU A 266 -6.29 26.87 -2.63
N ARG A 267 -5.51 26.35 -1.67
CA ARG A 267 -4.24 26.94 -1.28
C ARG A 267 -3.13 26.56 -2.26
N ASP A 268 -3.16 27.18 -3.44
CA ASP A 268 -2.16 26.96 -4.51
C ASP A 268 -0.84 27.73 -4.32
N THR A 269 -0.75 28.67 -3.37
CA THR A 269 0.48 29.48 -3.19
C THR A 269 1.35 29.08 -2.01
N TYR A 270 2.66 29.05 -2.25
CA TYR A 270 3.70 28.85 -1.23
C TYR A 270 4.66 30.05 -1.21
N THR A 271 5.17 30.40 -0.03
CA THR A 271 6.16 31.45 0.17
C THR A 271 7.30 30.88 1.02
N GLY A 272 8.54 30.99 0.56
CA GLY A 272 9.70 30.46 1.28
C GLY A 272 11.04 31.01 0.79
N TYR A 273 12.08 30.87 1.61
CA TYR A 273 13.40 31.43 1.33
C TYR A 273 14.25 30.50 0.47
N LYS A 274 15.09 31.09 -0.40
CA LYS A 274 16.00 30.33 -1.30
C LYS A 274 16.94 29.36 -0.55
N LYS A 275 17.26 29.63 0.72
CA LYS A 275 18.06 28.76 1.60
C LYS A 275 17.29 27.49 2.00
N GLU A 276 16.02 27.63 2.38
CA GLU A 276 15.13 26.54 2.80
C GLU A 276 14.81 25.63 1.63
N LEU A 277 14.40 26.22 0.50
CA LEU A 277 14.11 25.49 -0.74
C LEU A 277 15.31 24.66 -1.23
N ALA A 278 16.53 25.16 -1.04
CA ALA A 278 17.75 24.42 -1.39
C ALA A 278 18.02 23.29 -0.40
N ALA A 279 17.88 23.55 0.91
CA ALA A 279 18.08 22.54 1.96
C ALA A 279 17.07 21.39 1.85
N ALA A 280 15.80 21.68 1.59
CA ALA A 280 14.70 20.72 1.45
C ALA A 280 14.91 19.67 0.35
N ILE A 281 15.75 19.96 -0.65
CA ILE A 281 16.13 19.01 -1.72
C ILE A 281 17.61 18.58 -1.65
N GLY A 282 18.30 18.85 -0.54
CA GLY A 282 19.71 18.49 -0.34
C GLY A 282 20.66 19.17 -1.33
N GLN A 283 20.41 20.44 -1.67
CA GLN A 283 21.16 21.24 -2.64
C GLN A 283 21.75 22.52 -2.04
N THR A 284 22.71 23.12 -2.77
CA THR A 284 23.21 24.46 -2.46
C THR A 284 22.34 25.53 -3.10
N THR A 285 22.30 26.74 -2.52
CA THR A 285 21.59 27.89 -3.10
C THR A 285 22.13 28.30 -4.48
N ARG A 286 23.39 27.98 -4.78
CA ARG A 286 23.99 28.09 -6.12
C ARG A 286 23.38 27.07 -7.08
N ASN A 287 23.33 25.79 -6.72
CA ASN A 287 22.78 24.79 -7.63
C ASN A 287 21.26 24.92 -7.80
N LEU A 288 20.54 25.39 -6.78
CA LEU A 288 19.12 25.76 -6.91
C LEU A 288 18.90 26.80 -8.01
N ALA A 289 19.82 27.77 -8.21
CA ALA A 289 19.71 28.70 -9.33
C ALA A 289 19.76 27.99 -10.70
N ASN A 290 20.63 26.99 -10.86
CA ASN A 290 20.71 26.19 -12.10
C ASN A 290 19.46 25.33 -12.30
N ILE A 291 18.95 24.71 -11.22
CA ILE A 291 17.76 23.86 -11.21
C ILE A 291 16.51 24.65 -11.66
N MET A 292 16.41 25.93 -11.27
CA MET A 292 15.32 26.82 -11.62
C MET A 292 15.35 27.30 -13.09
N ASN A 293 16.40 26.99 -13.85
CA ASN A 293 16.51 27.33 -15.28
C ASN A 293 15.99 26.21 -16.20
N ASN A 294 15.35 25.16 -15.67
CA ASN A 294 14.79 24.08 -16.50
C ASN A 294 13.59 24.59 -17.33
N PRO A 295 13.56 24.38 -18.66
CA PRO A 295 12.51 24.93 -19.54
C PRO A 295 11.10 24.39 -19.27
N HIS A 296 10.97 23.27 -18.56
CA HIS A 296 9.66 22.67 -18.21
C HIS A 296 9.10 23.16 -16.87
N LEU A 297 9.87 23.90 -16.07
CA LEU A 297 9.44 24.42 -14.76
C LEU A 297 8.10 25.18 -14.80
N PRO A 298 7.83 26.08 -15.78
CA PRO A 298 6.57 26.83 -15.84
C PRO A 298 5.30 25.96 -16.00
N LEU A 299 5.44 24.69 -16.39
CA LEU A 299 4.32 23.76 -16.49
C LEU A 299 3.83 23.27 -15.11
N PHE A 300 4.64 23.42 -14.06
CA PHE A 300 4.41 22.90 -12.71
C PHE A 300 4.17 23.98 -11.67
N PHE A 301 4.85 25.13 -11.77
CA PHE A 301 4.58 26.29 -10.93
C PHE A 301 5.05 27.60 -11.59
N THR A 302 4.39 28.70 -11.24
CA THR A 302 4.82 30.06 -11.62
C THR A 302 5.42 30.79 -10.42
N ILE A 303 6.40 31.63 -10.68
CA ILE A 303 6.98 32.53 -9.67
C ILE A 303 6.16 33.83 -9.72
N LEU A 304 5.44 34.14 -8.65
CA LEU A 304 4.58 35.32 -8.58
C LEU A 304 5.39 36.59 -8.30
N ASN A 305 6.26 36.53 -7.29
CA ASN A 305 7.20 37.59 -6.96
C ASN A 305 8.62 37.03 -7.02
N PRO A 306 9.45 37.36 -8.04
CA PRO A 306 10.86 37.07 -8.01
C PRO A 306 11.52 37.87 -6.87
N ALA A 307 12.36 37.21 -6.08
CA ALA A 307 12.97 37.82 -4.89
C ALA A 307 14.11 38.78 -5.28
N ASP A 308 13.81 40.09 -5.32
CA ASP A 308 14.79 41.18 -5.47
C ASP A 308 15.71 41.29 -4.24
N GLY A 309 16.69 40.39 -4.16
CA GLY A 309 17.70 40.32 -3.11
C GLY A 309 17.77 38.95 -2.42
N ARG A 310 18.96 38.60 -1.93
CA ARG A 310 19.26 37.26 -1.35
C ARG A 310 18.41 36.89 -0.12
N ASN A 311 17.82 37.88 0.56
CA ASN A 311 17.08 37.73 1.82
C ASN A 311 15.56 37.97 1.68
N LYS A 312 15.00 38.13 0.48
CA LYS A 312 13.52 38.14 0.31
C LYS A 312 13.02 36.70 0.09
N PRO A 313 11.87 36.31 0.66
CA PRO A 313 11.24 35.04 0.31
C PRO A 313 10.65 35.11 -1.11
N THR A 314 10.67 34.00 -1.83
CA THR A 314 10.05 33.89 -3.16
C THR A 314 8.62 33.36 -2.97
N ARG A 315 7.64 33.96 -3.66
CA ARG A 315 6.25 33.46 -3.72
C ARG A 315 6.02 32.70 -5.02
N PHE A 316 5.40 31.53 -4.90
CA PHE A 316 5.08 30.61 -5.99
C PHE A 316 3.57 30.35 -6.05
N ARG A 317 3.06 29.97 -7.23
CA ARG A 317 1.75 29.34 -7.45
C ARG A 317 1.96 27.97 -8.09
N ILE A 318 1.42 26.91 -7.48
CA ILE A 318 1.73 25.51 -7.79
C ILE A 318 0.53 24.85 -8.50
N ARG A 319 0.81 24.06 -9.53
CA ARG A 319 -0.18 23.23 -10.24
C ARG A 319 -0.48 21.94 -9.45
N LEU A 320 -1.71 21.85 -8.94
CA LEU A 320 -2.21 20.69 -8.18
C LEU A 320 -3.19 19.80 -8.97
N VAL A 321 -3.95 20.38 -9.91
CA VAL A 321 -5.13 19.74 -10.53
C VAL A 321 -4.76 18.53 -11.40
N ASP A 322 -3.68 18.63 -12.16
CA ASP A 322 -3.31 17.66 -13.20
C ASP A 322 -1.79 17.61 -13.42
N GLU A 323 -1.28 16.49 -13.95
CA GLU A 323 0.09 16.41 -14.45
C GLU A 323 0.14 16.83 -15.93
N PRO A 324 0.97 17.82 -16.32
CA PRO A 324 1.10 18.18 -17.73
C PRO A 324 1.58 16.98 -18.58
N LEU A 325 1.19 16.90 -19.85
CA LEU A 325 1.78 15.92 -20.77
C LEU A 325 3.22 16.32 -21.13
N THR A 326 4.14 15.36 -21.26
CA THR A 326 5.48 15.63 -21.80
C THR A 326 5.42 16.08 -23.27
N PRO A 327 6.41 16.82 -23.80
CA PRO A 327 6.39 17.24 -25.21
C PRO A 327 6.26 16.08 -26.21
N GLU A 328 6.87 14.94 -25.89
CA GLU A 328 6.76 13.69 -26.66
C GLU A 328 5.31 13.17 -26.70
N ASP A 329 4.66 13.10 -25.53
CA ASP A 329 3.32 12.55 -25.43
C ASP A 329 2.21 13.56 -25.81
N GLN A 330 2.49 14.87 -25.74
CA GLN A 330 1.68 15.93 -26.37
C GLN A 330 1.61 15.72 -27.88
N GLN A 331 2.76 15.49 -28.53
CA GLN A 331 2.82 15.26 -29.98
C GLN A 331 2.05 13.99 -30.38
N LYS A 332 2.20 12.89 -29.63
CA LYS A 332 1.41 11.67 -29.85
C LYS A 332 -0.09 11.91 -29.67
N THR A 333 -0.49 12.54 -28.57
CA THR A 333 -1.90 12.85 -28.27
C THR A 333 -2.53 13.68 -29.39
N ALA A 334 -1.82 14.71 -29.87
CA ALA A 334 -2.27 15.55 -30.98
C ALA A 334 -2.30 14.80 -32.32
N ALA A 335 -1.40 13.84 -32.56
CA ALA A 335 -1.42 13.00 -33.75
C ALA A 335 -2.61 12.03 -33.75
N SER A 336 -2.84 11.33 -32.63
CA SER A 336 -4.01 10.45 -32.46
C SER A 336 -5.33 11.21 -32.60
N LEU A 337 -5.44 12.40 -31.98
CA LEU A 337 -6.63 13.24 -32.10
C LEU A 337 -6.88 13.69 -33.54
N ARG A 338 -5.84 14.07 -34.30
CA ARG A 338 -5.97 14.40 -35.73
C ARG A 338 -6.44 13.22 -36.56
N GLN A 339 -5.86 12.03 -36.34
CA GLN A 339 -6.25 10.81 -37.04
C GLN A 339 -7.72 10.46 -36.76
N GLN A 340 -8.18 10.62 -35.51
CA GLN A 340 -9.57 10.40 -35.11
C GLN A 340 -10.54 11.44 -35.71
N LEU A 341 -10.15 12.71 -35.81
CA LEU A 341 -10.96 13.76 -36.43
C LEU A 341 -10.99 13.68 -37.98
N GLN A 342 -10.02 13.01 -38.60
CA GLN A 342 -9.97 12.80 -40.05
C GLN A 342 -10.76 11.56 -40.51
N GLY A 343 -10.91 10.55 -39.65
CA GLY A 343 -11.81 9.41 -39.91
C GLY A 343 -13.24 9.75 -39.51
N GLN A 344 -14.11 10.05 -40.47
CA GLN A 344 -15.55 10.24 -40.21
C GLN A 344 -16.20 8.93 -39.73
N ILE A 345 -16.22 8.73 -38.41
CA ILE A 345 -16.96 7.65 -37.74
C ILE A 345 -17.83 8.26 -36.64
N TYR A 346 -18.85 9.03 -37.04
CA TYR A 346 -20.10 9.05 -36.30
C TYR A 346 -20.90 7.82 -36.75
N ALA A 347 -20.55 6.64 -36.23
CA ALA A 347 -21.42 5.50 -36.39
C ALA A 347 -22.74 5.83 -35.68
N SER A 348 -23.87 5.80 -36.37
CA SER A 348 -25.15 5.66 -35.67
C SER A 348 -25.24 4.24 -35.14
N ASP A 349 -25.62 4.08 -33.88
CA ASP A 349 -25.99 2.78 -33.34
C ASP A 349 -27.16 2.20 -34.16
N PRO A 350 -27.06 0.98 -34.72
CA PRO A 350 -28.00 0.50 -35.73
C PRO A 350 -29.35 0.04 -35.17
N GLU A 351 -29.49 -0.15 -33.85
CA GLU A 351 -30.75 -0.52 -33.21
C GLU A 351 -31.48 0.70 -32.63
N THR A 352 -30.73 1.68 -32.10
CA THR A 352 -31.29 2.87 -31.42
C THR A 352 -31.26 4.15 -32.24
N GLY A 353 -30.52 4.19 -33.35
CA GLY A 353 -30.33 5.38 -34.19
C GLY A 353 -29.51 6.51 -33.55
N GLN A 354 -29.01 6.32 -32.31
CA GLN A 354 -28.23 7.35 -31.62
C GLN A 354 -26.85 7.54 -32.25
N LEU A 355 -26.40 8.79 -32.36
CA LEU A 355 -25.03 9.12 -32.78
C LEU A 355 -24.04 8.57 -31.74
N ASN A 356 -23.35 7.49 -32.08
CA ASN A 356 -22.43 6.83 -31.18
C ASN A 356 -21.13 7.64 -31.10
N LEU A 357 -20.96 8.35 -29.99
CA LEU A 357 -19.77 9.16 -29.68
C LEU A 357 -18.61 8.31 -29.08
N PHE A 358 -18.80 7.00 -28.88
CA PHE A 358 -17.78 6.10 -28.32
C PHE A 358 -16.72 5.49 -29.26
N PRO A 359 -16.74 5.57 -30.62
CA PRO A 359 -15.64 5.03 -31.45
C PRO A 359 -14.31 5.78 -31.27
N LEU A 360 -14.30 6.88 -30.49
CA LEU A 360 -13.11 7.57 -29.97
C LEU A 360 -12.10 6.64 -29.25
N PHE A 361 -12.51 5.46 -28.75
CA PHE A 361 -11.62 4.58 -27.98
C PHE A 361 -11.72 3.09 -28.37
N GLY A 362 -11.72 2.78 -29.67
CA GLY A 362 -12.02 1.42 -30.15
C GLY A 362 -11.30 0.89 -31.39
N GLN A 363 -9.95 0.90 -31.46
CA GLN A 363 -9.22 -0.16 -32.20
C GLN A 363 -7.74 -0.31 -31.83
N THR A 364 -7.35 -1.55 -31.51
CA THR A 364 -5.99 -2.14 -31.51
C THR A 364 -4.79 -1.25 -31.13
N SER A 365 -4.48 -1.18 -29.84
CA SER A 365 -3.07 -1.07 -29.39
C SER A 365 -2.56 -2.46 -29.00
N THR A 366 -1.54 -2.96 -29.70
CA THR A 366 -0.98 -4.28 -29.47
C THR A 366 -0.17 -4.35 -28.17
N ARG A 367 -0.73 -4.99 -27.14
CA ARG A 367 -0.06 -5.42 -25.88
C ARG A 367 0.87 -4.38 -25.24
N GLN A 368 0.31 -3.40 -24.51
CA GLN A 368 1.03 -2.75 -23.40
C GLN A 368 0.58 -3.29 -22.04
N ASN A 369 0.92 -4.56 -21.80
CA ASN A 369 0.93 -5.10 -20.44
C ASN A 369 2.03 -4.37 -19.64
N PHE A 370 1.62 -3.47 -18.75
CA PHE A 370 2.51 -2.92 -17.71
C PHE A 370 2.72 -3.90 -16.53
N ALA A 371 2.25 -5.15 -16.66
CA ALA A 371 2.82 -6.27 -15.92
C ALA A 371 4.16 -6.66 -16.57
N TYR A 372 5.25 -6.63 -15.78
CA TYR A 372 6.62 -6.84 -16.24
C TYR A 372 6.77 -8.07 -17.15
N GLY A 373 6.94 -7.82 -18.45
CA GLY A 373 7.24 -8.86 -19.42
C GLY A 373 8.53 -9.60 -19.07
N LYS A 374 8.54 -10.93 -19.29
CA LYS A 374 9.75 -11.75 -19.12
C LYS A 374 10.82 -11.28 -20.09
N ILE A 375 11.77 -10.46 -19.62
CA ILE A 375 12.98 -10.12 -20.37
C ILE A 375 13.89 -11.36 -20.40
N SER A 376 13.63 -12.27 -21.33
CA SER A 376 14.49 -13.42 -21.64
C SER A 376 14.45 -13.70 -23.14
N GLU A 377 15.65 -13.77 -23.73
CA GLU A 377 15.99 -14.14 -25.11
C GLU A 377 15.48 -13.24 -26.29
N ASN A 378 16.36 -13.15 -27.30
CA ASN A 378 16.17 -12.73 -28.69
C ASN A 378 15.78 -11.26 -29.01
N MET A 379 16.80 -10.42 -29.20
CA MET A 379 16.75 -9.29 -30.15
C MET A 379 17.40 -9.72 -31.49
N PRO A 380 16.83 -9.39 -32.66
CA PRO A 380 17.58 -9.24 -33.90
C PRO A 380 18.32 -7.88 -33.93
N SER A 381 19.32 -7.74 -34.78
CA SER A 381 20.16 -6.54 -34.90
C SER A 381 19.70 -5.57 -35.99
N SER A 382 19.76 -4.26 -35.71
CA SER A 382 19.85 -3.22 -36.75
C SER A 382 20.65 -2.00 -36.25
N ASP A 383 21.62 -1.55 -37.04
CA ASP A 383 22.42 -0.34 -36.83
C ASP A 383 21.56 0.94 -36.82
N PRO A 384 22.06 2.04 -36.21
CA PRO A 384 22.49 3.13 -37.10
C PRO A 384 23.89 3.68 -36.79
N LYS A 385 24.62 3.98 -37.87
CA LYS A 385 26.03 4.37 -37.89
C LYS A 385 26.30 5.80 -37.42
N ASN A 386 27.59 6.02 -37.08
CA ASN A 386 28.37 7.28 -37.08
C ASN A 386 28.38 8.19 -35.83
N ARG A 387 29.50 8.13 -35.09
CA ARG A 387 30.57 9.14 -35.24
C ARG A 387 31.95 8.59 -34.88
N ARG A 388 32.98 9.13 -35.54
CA ARG A 388 34.37 8.61 -35.66
C ARG A 388 35.23 8.82 -34.40
N VAL A 389 35.99 7.79 -34.01
CA VAL A 389 37.47 7.68 -33.78
C VAL A 389 37.75 6.16 -33.70
N GLY A 390 38.85 5.53 -34.13
CA GLY A 390 40.07 5.92 -34.87
C GLY A 390 41.09 4.74 -34.78
N PRO A 391 41.90 4.42 -35.82
CA PRO A 391 42.56 3.10 -35.89
C PRO A 391 44.01 3.06 -35.37
N ALA A 392 44.38 1.97 -34.70
CA ALA A 392 45.76 1.51 -34.48
C ALA A 392 45.79 0.01 -34.13
N ALA A 393 46.86 -0.69 -34.52
CA ALA A 393 47.36 -2.04 -34.15
C ALA A 393 46.34 -3.13 -33.71
N SER A 394 46.16 -4.27 -34.40
CA SER A 394 47.11 -5.32 -34.86
C SER A 394 47.40 -6.42 -33.83
N GLU A 395 47.92 -7.55 -34.32
CA GLU A 395 48.40 -8.75 -33.61
C GLU A 395 47.34 -9.77 -33.11
N ILE A 396 47.62 -11.07 -33.10
CA ILE A 396 47.86 -12.03 -34.22
C ILE A 396 47.92 -13.46 -33.62
N LEU A 397 47.10 -14.39 -34.13
CA LEU A 397 47.25 -15.87 -34.00
C LEU A 397 47.30 -16.48 -32.56
N PRO A 398 47.40 -17.82 -32.39
CA PRO A 398 47.20 -18.93 -33.35
C PRO A 398 46.07 -19.91 -32.96
N GLN A 399 45.81 -20.87 -33.86
CA GLN A 399 45.14 -22.14 -33.58
C GLN A 399 46.18 -23.20 -33.18
N HIS A 400 45.81 -24.23 -32.39
CA HIS A 400 46.08 -25.64 -32.75
C HIS A 400 45.43 -26.68 -31.81
N ASP A 401 45.47 -27.92 -32.27
CA ASP A 401 44.64 -29.07 -31.96
C ASP A 401 44.91 -29.84 -30.65
N ALA A 402 43.84 -30.57 -30.28
CA ALA A 402 43.75 -31.90 -29.67
C ALA A 402 45.00 -32.70 -29.24
N GLN A 403 44.84 -33.42 -28.10
CA GLN A 403 45.10 -34.88 -28.01
C GLN A 403 44.45 -35.53 -26.76
N ASN A 404 43.99 -36.79 -26.91
CA ASN A 404 44.07 -37.99 -26.03
C ASN A 404 44.05 -37.89 -24.47
N THR A 405 43.58 -38.86 -23.65
CA THR A 405 42.83 -40.16 -23.79
C THR A 405 42.41 -40.69 -22.39
N GLY A 406 41.44 -41.62 -22.31
CA GLY A 406 41.08 -42.42 -21.10
C GLY A 406 39.65 -42.14 -20.58
N LYS A 407 38.74 -43.07 -20.24
CA LYS A 407 38.78 -44.43 -19.61
C LYS A 407 39.34 -44.40 -18.18
N ILE A 408 38.80 -45.10 -17.16
CA ILE A 408 38.02 -46.37 -17.09
C ILE A 408 36.72 -46.24 -16.23
N ALA A 409 35.91 -47.31 -16.17
CA ALA A 409 34.55 -47.45 -15.63
C ALA A 409 34.40 -47.50 -14.07
N ALA A 410 33.17 -47.84 -13.61
CA ALA A 410 32.68 -47.76 -12.23
C ALA A 410 32.60 -49.12 -11.48
N THR A 411 32.28 -49.08 -10.17
CA THR A 411 31.91 -50.25 -9.35
C THR A 411 30.99 -49.88 -8.16
N THR A 412 30.28 -50.88 -7.61
CA THR A 412 29.46 -50.83 -6.38
C THR A 412 29.57 -52.22 -5.72
N PRO A 413 29.54 -52.34 -4.36
CA PRO A 413 28.51 -53.23 -3.77
C PRO A 413 28.06 -52.96 -2.30
N LYS A 414 26.76 -53.18 -2.06
CA LYS A 414 26.05 -53.94 -0.97
C LYS A 414 26.39 -53.87 0.55
N ASP A 415 25.30 -53.73 1.31
CA ASP A 415 24.80 -54.49 2.50
C ASP A 415 25.65 -54.74 3.77
N SER A 416 25.09 -54.44 4.98
CA SER A 416 24.94 -55.40 6.11
C SER A 416 24.31 -54.85 7.43
N LEU A 417 23.28 -55.56 7.93
CA LEU A 417 22.95 -55.94 9.34
C LEU A 417 22.45 -54.93 10.42
N ILE A 418 21.64 -55.48 11.37
CA ILE A 418 20.98 -54.85 12.55
C ILE A 418 20.89 -55.90 13.70
N PRO A 419 21.03 -55.50 14.98
CA PRO A 419 20.09 -55.90 16.07
C PRO A 419 19.70 -54.67 16.96
N GLN A 420 18.48 -54.47 17.49
CA GLN A 420 17.71 -55.22 18.52
C GLN A 420 18.47 -55.42 19.86
N ASN A 421 17.96 -55.12 21.07
CA ASN A 421 16.67 -54.57 21.58
C ASN A 421 16.96 -53.94 23.00
N GLU A 422 16.12 -53.19 23.74
CA GLU A 422 14.70 -52.74 23.62
C GLU A 422 14.52 -51.31 24.25
N TYR A 423 13.75 -50.90 25.29
CA TYR A 423 12.74 -51.47 26.25
C TYR A 423 11.71 -50.37 26.68
N GLN A 424 10.85 -50.63 27.69
CA GLN A 424 9.62 -49.89 28.07
C GLN A 424 9.77 -48.54 28.84
N ILE A 425 8.88 -47.58 28.54
CA ILE A 425 8.07 -46.79 29.50
C ILE A 425 6.60 -46.77 29.01
N GLN A 426 5.63 -46.47 29.88
CA GLN A 426 4.20 -46.79 29.76
C GLN A 426 3.36 -45.85 28.86
N LYS A 427 2.16 -46.33 28.49
CA LYS A 427 1.18 -45.64 27.61
C LYS A 427 0.33 -44.61 28.36
N GLN A 428 0.12 -43.45 27.75
CA GLN A 428 -1.19 -42.78 27.77
C GLN A 428 -1.82 -42.89 26.38
N GLN A 429 -3.16 -42.87 26.29
CA GLN A 429 -3.88 -43.27 25.08
C GLN A 429 -3.99 -42.14 24.05
N ILE A 430 -3.51 -42.40 22.84
CA ILE A 430 -3.76 -41.58 21.64
C ILE A 430 -4.89 -42.27 20.84
N PRO A 431 -5.91 -41.55 20.32
CA PRO A 431 -6.94 -42.15 19.47
C PRO A 431 -6.37 -42.70 18.15
N PRO A 432 -7.03 -43.69 17.50
CA PRO A 432 -6.45 -44.41 16.38
C PRO A 432 -6.30 -43.56 15.10
N VAL A 433 -5.09 -43.59 14.53
CA VAL A 433 -4.65 -42.82 13.35
C VAL A 433 -5.48 -43.09 12.08
N ALA A 434 -6.25 -44.19 12.03
CA ALA A 434 -7.05 -44.59 10.86
C ALA A 434 -8.21 -43.63 10.49
N ALA A 435 -8.64 -42.73 11.39
CA ALA A 435 -9.73 -41.80 11.10
C ALA A 435 -9.28 -40.54 10.33
N GLN A 436 -8.08 -40.02 10.60
CA GLN A 436 -7.60 -38.76 10.02
C GLN A 436 -7.32 -38.86 8.51
N SER A 437 -6.87 -40.04 8.05
CA SER A 437 -6.55 -40.30 6.65
C SER A 437 -7.77 -40.17 5.73
N ASN A 438 -8.95 -40.66 6.15
CA ASN A 438 -10.16 -40.56 5.33
C ASN A 438 -10.66 -39.11 5.17
N GLY A 439 -10.73 -38.34 6.27
CA GLY A 439 -11.14 -36.93 6.21
C GLY A 439 -10.21 -36.07 5.35
N LEU A 440 -8.90 -36.27 5.50
CA LEU A 440 -7.88 -35.59 4.69
C LEU A 440 -7.96 -36.00 3.20
N LEU A 441 -8.19 -37.29 2.91
CA LEU A 441 -8.32 -37.81 1.56
C LEU A 441 -9.53 -37.24 0.82
N THR A 442 -10.68 -37.12 1.50
CA THR A 442 -11.91 -36.52 0.94
C THR A 442 -11.68 -35.05 0.62
N LEU A 443 -11.19 -34.26 1.57
CA LEU A 443 -10.95 -32.82 1.36
C LEU A 443 -9.97 -32.53 0.20
N LEU A 444 -8.98 -33.40 -0.01
CA LEU A 444 -8.07 -33.31 -1.17
C LEU A 444 -8.73 -33.68 -2.50
N ASN A 445 -9.78 -34.52 -2.51
CA ASN A 445 -10.60 -34.77 -3.70
C ASN A 445 -11.46 -33.55 -4.03
N ASP A 446 -12.10 -32.93 -3.05
CA ASP A 446 -13.02 -31.80 -3.22
C ASP A 446 -12.28 -30.53 -3.71
N LEU A 447 -11.03 -30.36 -3.26
CA LEU A 447 -10.09 -29.36 -3.79
C LEU A 447 -9.56 -29.70 -5.21
N GLY A 448 -9.88 -30.89 -5.74
CA GLY A 448 -9.54 -31.32 -7.10
C GLY A 448 -8.09 -31.80 -7.28
N VAL A 449 -7.39 -32.16 -6.19
CA VAL A 449 -5.95 -32.43 -6.23
C VAL A 449 -5.63 -33.75 -6.94
N GLN A 450 -4.93 -33.65 -8.08
CA GLN A 450 -4.53 -34.80 -8.90
C GLN A 450 -3.20 -35.42 -8.45
N GLU A 451 -2.92 -36.64 -8.90
CA GLU A 451 -1.61 -37.27 -8.76
C GLU A 451 -0.55 -36.62 -9.67
N PRO A 452 0.75 -36.62 -9.31
CA PRO A 452 1.34 -37.18 -8.08
C PRO A 452 1.33 -36.19 -6.89
N THR A 453 0.65 -35.04 -7.01
CA THR A 453 0.59 -34.02 -5.96
C THR A 453 -0.14 -34.55 -4.73
N LYS A 454 -1.28 -35.22 -4.93
CA LYS A 454 -2.09 -35.79 -3.85
C LYS A 454 -1.31 -36.82 -3.02
N SER A 455 -0.62 -37.79 -3.63
CA SER A 455 0.26 -38.72 -2.92
C SER A 455 1.35 -38.02 -2.10
N ARG A 456 1.94 -36.92 -2.63
CA ARG A 456 2.97 -36.14 -1.90
C ARG A 456 2.42 -35.39 -0.68
N LEU A 457 1.18 -34.92 -0.74
CA LEU A 457 0.52 -34.26 0.39
C LEU A 457 0.10 -35.27 1.46
N LEU A 458 -0.44 -36.43 1.06
CA LEU A 458 -0.80 -37.53 1.97
C LEU A 458 0.42 -38.16 2.66
N ALA A 459 1.61 -38.06 2.06
CA ALA A 459 2.87 -38.52 2.65
C ALA A 459 3.52 -37.51 3.61
N ASN A 460 2.98 -36.29 3.77
CA ASN A 460 3.51 -35.28 4.69
C ASN A 460 2.74 -35.29 6.03
N PRO A 461 3.35 -35.72 7.16
CA PRO A 461 2.68 -35.76 8.46
C PRO A 461 2.31 -34.37 9.02
N ASN A 462 2.88 -33.29 8.48
CA ASN A 462 2.58 -31.91 8.90
C ASN A 462 1.29 -31.35 8.29
N ILE A 463 0.55 -32.13 7.48
CA ILE A 463 -0.70 -31.71 6.83
C ILE A 463 -1.91 -32.30 7.55
N SER A 464 -2.80 -31.42 7.98
CA SER A 464 -4.06 -31.76 8.64
C SER A 464 -5.23 -31.00 8.00
N VAL A 465 -6.46 -31.46 8.24
CA VAL A 465 -7.70 -30.78 7.80
C VAL A 465 -7.69 -29.30 8.23
N ALA A 466 -7.29 -29.01 9.47
CA ALA A 466 -7.15 -27.64 9.96
C ALA A 466 -6.06 -26.82 9.21
N LYS A 467 -4.90 -27.41 8.84
CA LYS A 467 -3.88 -26.70 8.04
C LYS A 467 -4.37 -26.37 6.62
N ILE A 468 -5.25 -27.21 6.06
CA ILE A 468 -5.89 -26.96 4.76
C ILE A 468 -6.97 -25.88 4.89
N GLY A 469 -7.89 -26.02 5.86
CA GLY A 469 -8.95 -25.04 6.12
C GLY A 469 -8.40 -23.65 6.43
N ALA A 470 -7.32 -23.55 7.21
CA ALA A 470 -6.66 -22.29 7.53
C ALA A 470 -6.11 -21.59 6.29
N TRP A 471 -5.47 -22.33 5.39
CA TRP A 471 -5.01 -21.78 4.12
C TRP A 471 -6.17 -21.41 3.18
N TYR A 472 -7.32 -22.09 3.28
CA TYR A 472 -8.52 -21.77 2.51
C TYR A 472 -9.19 -20.48 3.01
N LEU A 473 -9.47 -20.38 4.33
CA LEU A 473 -10.00 -19.18 4.97
C LEU A 473 -9.08 -17.97 4.73
N TYR A 474 -7.76 -18.16 4.81
CA TYR A 474 -6.80 -17.12 4.43
C TYR A 474 -6.97 -16.73 2.96
N ALA A 475 -7.10 -17.68 2.03
CA ALA A 475 -7.17 -17.41 0.60
C ALA A 475 -8.41 -16.58 0.22
N GLU A 476 -9.57 -16.84 0.82
CA GLU A 476 -10.80 -16.07 0.58
C GLU A 476 -10.69 -14.61 1.07
N THR A 477 -9.88 -14.32 2.11
CA THR A 477 -9.62 -12.92 2.56
C THR A 477 -8.67 -12.10 1.66
N GLN A 478 -8.12 -12.68 0.58
CA GLN A 478 -7.12 -11.98 -0.25
C GLN A 478 -7.76 -11.33 -1.50
N PRO A 479 -8.07 -10.02 -1.48
CA PRO A 479 -8.67 -9.35 -2.64
C PRO A 479 -7.77 -9.44 -3.87
N GLY A 480 -8.32 -9.98 -4.96
CA GLY A 480 -7.61 -10.19 -6.23
C GLY A 480 -6.88 -11.54 -6.36
N LEU A 481 -7.17 -12.53 -5.50
CA LEU A 481 -6.64 -13.89 -5.64
C LEU A 481 -7.43 -14.71 -6.68
N PHE A 482 -7.07 -14.57 -7.96
CA PHE A 482 -7.74 -15.24 -9.10
C PHE A 482 -7.81 -16.79 -9.06
N ASP A 483 -7.04 -17.46 -8.19
CA ASP A 483 -7.07 -18.92 -8.03
C ASP A 483 -6.69 -19.30 -6.58
N PRO A 484 -7.68 -19.35 -5.67
CA PRO A 484 -7.49 -19.76 -4.28
C PRO A 484 -6.98 -21.21 -4.17
N ARG A 485 -7.49 -22.13 -5.01
CA ARG A 485 -7.17 -23.57 -4.92
C ARG A 485 -5.71 -23.83 -5.24
N SER A 486 -5.19 -23.31 -6.35
CA SER A 486 -3.76 -23.40 -6.66
C SER A 486 -2.88 -22.59 -5.71
N TYR A 487 -3.42 -21.62 -4.98
CA TYR A 487 -2.67 -20.93 -3.92
C TYR A 487 -2.50 -21.86 -2.71
N VAL A 488 -3.60 -22.42 -2.18
CA VAL A 488 -3.60 -23.37 -1.06
C VAL A 488 -2.69 -24.57 -1.35
N ILE A 489 -2.84 -25.21 -2.52
CA ILE A 489 -2.02 -26.38 -2.91
C ILE A 489 -0.52 -26.05 -2.94
N LYS A 490 -0.13 -24.84 -3.38
CA LYS A 490 1.28 -24.42 -3.41
C LYS A 490 1.85 -24.15 -2.03
N ARG A 491 1.03 -23.72 -1.06
CA ARG A 491 1.43 -23.55 0.35
C ARG A 491 1.62 -24.89 1.04
N LEU A 492 0.66 -25.81 0.87
CA LEU A 492 0.74 -27.16 1.42
C LEU A 492 1.94 -27.95 0.86
N LEU A 493 2.25 -27.80 -0.44
CA LEU A 493 3.45 -28.39 -1.06
C LEU A 493 4.77 -27.77 -0.61
N ALA A 494 4.77 -26.54 -0.10
CA ALA A 494 5.94 -25.89 0.49
C ALA A 494 6.07 -26.16 2.01
N ASP A 495 5.10 -26.88 2.58
CA ASP A 495 4.84 -27.03 4.02
C ASP A 495 4.64 -25.71 4.79
N ASP A 496 4.43 -24.60 4.09
CA ASP A 496 4.28 -23.25 4.66
C ASP A 496 3.22 -23.26 5.80
N PRO A 497 3.54 -22.74 7.01
CA PRO A 497 2.55 -22.59 8.06
C PRO A 497 1.52 -21.52 7.68
N PRO A 498 0.20 -21.79 7.79
CA PRO A 498 -0.81 -20.75 7.69
C PRO A 498 -0.67 -19.77 8.88
N PRO A 499 -1.18 -18.52 8.77
CA PRO A 499 -1.18 -17.61 9.90
C PRO A 499 -2.05 -18.17 11.04
N GLU A 500 -1.60 -17.95 12.27
CA GLU A 500 -2.11 -18.63 13.47
C GLU A 500 -3.59 -18.37 13.74
N GLU A 501 -4.05 -17.15 13.46
CA GLU A 501 -5.47 -16.74 13.49
C GLU A 501 -6.37 -17.66 12.64
N PHE A 502 -6.00 -17.91 11.37
CA PHE A 502 -6.73 -18.81 10.48
C PHE A 502 -6.58 -20.28 10.89
N LEU A 503 -5.51 -20.65 11.57
CA LEU A 503 -5.31 -21.98 12.13
C LEU A 503 -6.15 -22.24 13.39
N ALA A 504 -6.52 -21.19 14.13
CA ALA A 504 -7.54 -21.25 15.17
C ALA A 504 -8.95 -21.34 14.56
N PHE A 505 -9.30 -20.46 13.61
CA PHE A 505 -10.60 -20.49 12.93
C PHE A 505 -10.90 -21.83 12.23
N ALA A 506 -9.89 -22.46 11.62
CA ALA A 506 -10.02 -23.77 10.99
C ALA A 506 -10.05 -24.98 11.97
N ARG A 507 -10.22 -24.73 13.28
CA ARG A 507 -10.44 -25.73 14.33
C ARG A 507 -11.79 -25.56 15.06
N LEU A 508 -12.55 -24.50 14.75
CA LEU A 508 -13.87 -24.27 15.33
C LEU A 508 -14.87 -25.33 14.85
N THR A 509 -15.88 -25.65 15.67
CA THR A 509 -16.97 -26.55 15.28
C THR A 509 -18.02 -25.81 14.47
N ASP A 510 -18.88 -26.55 13.75
CA ASP A 510 -19.99 -25.97 12.99
C ASP A 510 -20.95 -25.18 13.91
N ASP A 511 -21.18 -25.66 15.14
CA ASP A 511 -21.97 -24.94 16.16
C ASP A 511 -21.32 -23.59 16.54
N THR A 512 -19.98 -23.54 16.64
CA THR A 512 -19.25 -22.29 16.92
C THR A 512 -19.28 -21.34 15.72
N TRP A 513 -19.31 -21.86 14.48
CA TRP A 513 -19.51 -21.03 13.29
C TRP A 513 -20.92 -20.42 13.25
N GLN A 514 -21.97 -21.18 13.61
CA GLN A 514 -23.34 -20.64 13.72
C GLN A 514 -23.47 -19.59 14.84
N LEU A 515 -22.77 -19.80 15.97
CA LEU A 515 -22.67 -18.81 17.05
C LEU A 515 -22.02 -17.51 16.54
N PHE A 516 -20.90 -17.61 15.82
CA PHE A 516 -20.21 -16.44 15.27
C PHE A 516 -21.03 -15.71 14.19
N GLU A 517 -21.72 -16.46 13.32
CA GLU A 517 -22.57 -15.87 12.29
C GLU A 517 -23.78 -15.13 12.89
N SER A 518 -24.50 -15.75 13.82
CA SER A 518 -25.66 -15.13 14.50
C SER A 518 -25.27 -13.92 15.36
N ALA A 519 -24.12 -13.98 16.03
CA ALA A 519 -23.55 -12.84 16.75
C ALA A 519 -23.21 -11.68 15.80
N VAL A 520 -22.61 -11.94 14.63
CA VAL A 520 -22.33 -10.92 13.60
C VAL A 520 -23.60 -10.34 12.99
N GLN A 521 -24.63 -11.15 12.76
CA GLN A 521 -25.93 -10.65 12.29
C GLN A 521 -26.59 -9.72 13.33
N SER A 522 -26.50 -10.06 14.62
CA SER A 522 -26.97 -9.22 15.73
C SER A 522 -26.23 -7.87 15.80
N LEU A 523 -24.89 -7.90 15.75
CA LEU A 523 -24.05 -6.69 15.77
C LEU A 523 -24.27 -5.80 14.54
N ARG A 524 -24.47 -6.38 13.35
CA ARG A 524 -24.85 -5.64 12.13
C ARG A 524 -26.23 -4.98 12.23
N ALA A 525 -27.13 -5.53 13.04
CA ALA A 525 -28.40 -4.93 13.38
C ALA A 525 -28.30 -3.92 14.55
N GLY A 526 -27.11 -3.63 15.08
CA GLY A 526 -26.90 -2.71 16.21
C GLY A 526 -27.22 -3.28 17.59
N HIS A 527 -27.42 -4.59 17.71
CA HIS A 527 -27.78 -5.28 18.94
C HIS A 527 -26.60 -6.10 19.49
N PRO A 528 -26.53 -6.37 20.80
CA PRO A 528 -25.59 -7.36 21.33
C PRO A 528 -25.90 -8.76 20.77
N PRO A 529 -24.94 -9.70 20.75
CA PRO A 529 -25.21 -11.09 20.39
C PRO A 529 -26.33 -11.70 21.23
N GLN A 530 -27.30 -12.34 20.58
CA GLN A 530 -28.40 -13.03 21.28
C GLN A 530 -27.94 -14.30 22.03
N ALA A 531 -26.77 -14.83 21.68
CA ALA A 531 -26.10 -15.93 22.35
C ALA A 531 -24.74 -15.46 22.87
N GLU A 532 -24.44 -15.78 24.13
CA GLU A 532 -23.20 -15.38 24.79
C GLU A 532 -21.98 -16.06 24.13
N ILE A 533 -20.97 -15.27 23.77
CA ILE A 533 -19.74 -15.78 23.16
C ILE A 533 -18.81 -16.26 24.28
N PRO A 534 -18.36 -17.54 24.29
CA PRO A 534 -17.46 -18.06 25.30
C PRO A 534 -16.21 -17.17 25.48
N PRO A 535 -15.78 -16.84 26.72
CA PRO A 535 -14.71 -15.87 26.97
C PRO A 535 -13.37 -16.19 26.28
N ASP A 536 -13.07 -17.48 26.07
CA ASP A 536 -11.91 -17.98 25.34
C ASP A 536 -11.98 -17.73 23.82
N LEU A 537 -13.18 -17.50 23.28
CA LEU A 537 -13.45 -17.24 21.88
C LEU A 537 -13.63 -15.75 21.54
N ILE A 538 -13.76 -14.86 22.54
CA ILE A 538 -14.06 -13.43 22.34
C ILE A 538 -13.02 -12.72 21.44
N GLU A 539 -11.72 -12.87 21.71
CA GLU A 539 -10.68 -12.20 20.90
C GLU A 539 -10.52 -12.84 19.50
N ALA A 540 -10.84 -14.13 19.35
CA ALA A 540 -10.93 -14.76 18.04
C ALA A 540 -12.11 -14.17 17.24
N PHE A 541 -13.28 -14.03 17.87
CA PHE A 541 -14.46 -13.41 17.27
C PHE A 541 -14.20 -11.95 16.84
N ILE A 542 -13.60 -11.12 17.71
CA ILE A 542 -13.24 -9.72 17.41
C ILE A 542 -12.24 -9.65 16.23
N SER A 543 -11.27 -10.56 16.17
CA SER A 543 -10.37 -10.66 15.02
C SER A 543 -11.13 -11.00 13.72
N TRP A 544 -12.09 -11.92 13.78
CA TRP A 544 -12.90 -12.30 12.63
C TRP A 544 -13.80 -11.17 12.11
N THR A 545 -14.47 -10.41 13.00
CA THR A 545 -15.34 -9.30 12.58
C THR A 545 -14.57 -8.25 11.78
N ASN A 546 -13.37 -7.88 12.26
CA ASN A 546 -12.47 -6.93 11.60
C ASN A 546 -12.10 -7.36 10.17
N VAL A 547 -11.89 -8.67 9.96
CA VAL A 547 -11.39 -9.24 8.70
C VAL A 547 -12.49 -9.44 7.65
N TYR A 548 -13.73 -9.74 8.07
CA TYR A 548 -14.82 -10.14 7.16
C TYR A 548 -16.02 -9.19 7.09
N THR A 549 -16.18 -8.24 8.03
CA THR A 549 -17.48 -7.54 8.20
C THR A 549 -17.42 -6.01 8.14
N GLU A 550 -16.22 -5.43 7.99
CA GLU A 550 -15.94 -3.98 8.05
C GLU A 550 -16.29 -3.31 9.41
N LEU A 551 -16.64 -4.11 10.43
CA LEU A 551 -16.90 -3.64 11.79
C LEU A 551 -15.60 -3.33 12.54
N ASN A 552 -15.55 -2.15 13.17
CA ASN A 552 -14.44 -1.70 13.99
C ASN A 552 -14.26 -2.57 15.25
N PRO A 553 -13.08 -3.16 15.52
CA PRO A 553 -12.80 -3.95 16.72
C PRO A 553 -13.18 -3.29 18.04
N ASP A 554 -12.98 -1.98 18.16
CA ASP A 554 -13.23 -1.27 19.43
C ASP A 554 -14.72 -0.97 19.66
N ASP A 555 -15.52 -0.92 18.60
CA ASP A 555 -16.97 -0.79 18.69
C ASP A 555 -17.61 -2.16 18.98
N VAL A 556 -17.10 -3.24 18.36
CA VAL A 556 -17.46 -4.62 18.72
C VAL A 556 -17.10 -4.93 20.17
N ARG A 557 -15.90 -4.56 20.65
CA ARG A 557 -15.53 -4.70 22.07
C ARG A 557 -16.46 -3.92 23.00
N ARG A 558 -16.92 -2.73 22.62
CA ARG A 558 -17.91 -2.00 23.45
C ARG A 558 -19.25 -2.73 23.48
N LEU A 559 -19.78 -3.16 22.34
CA LEU A 559 -21.06 -3.88 22.26
C LEU A 559 -21.04 -5.21 23.05
N LEU A 560 -19.95 -5.95 23.03
CA LEU A 560 -19.77 -7.19 23.81
C LEU A 560 -19.68 -6.96 25.34
N ASN A 561 -19.43 -5.74 25.81
CA ASN A 561 -19.30 -5.40 27.22
C ASN A 561 -20.50 -4.59 27.77
N LEU A 562 -21.58 -4.42 26.99
CA LEU A 562 -22.80 -3.76 27.47
C LEU A 562 -23.77 -4.79 28.10
N PRO A 563 -24.29 -4.55 29.32
CA PRO A 563 -25.25 -5.46 29.94
C PRO A 563 -26.56 -5.53 29.12
N PRO A 564 -27.13 -6.74 28.90
CA PRO A 564 -28.34 -6.91 28.07
C PRO A 564 -29.54 -6.04 28.47
N GLN A 565 -29.67 -5.71 29.76
CA GLN A 565 -30.79 -4.90 30.27
C GLN A 565 -30.83 -3.47 29.70
N LEU A 566 -29.75 -2.96 29.10
CA LEU A 566 -29.76 -1.65 28.41
C LEU A 566 -30.61 -1.64 27.14
N PHE A 567 -30.96 -2.82 26.60
CA PHE A 567 -31.66 -2.95 25.31
C PHE A 567 -33.16 -3.27 25.47
N ASP A 568 -33.58 -3.84 26.60
CA ASP A 568 -34.98 -4.24 26.88
C ASP A 568 -35.92 -3.07 27.25
N LEU A 569 -35.40 -1.85 27.44
CA LEU A 569 -36.22 -0.70 27.83
C LEU A 569 -37.03 -0.16 26.63
N ALA A 570 -38.32 -0.51 26.59
CA ALA A 570 -39.31 0.15 25.74
C ALA A 570 -39.34 1.68 26.00
N PRO A 571 -39.59 2.51 24.98
CA PRO A 571 -39.27 3.93 25.04
C PRO A 571 -40.33 4.77 25.77
N ASP A 572 -39.90 5.51 26.79
CA ASP A 572 -40.40 6.88 27.03
C ASP A 572 -39.30 7.71 27.73
N SER A 573 -39.07 8.94 27.26
CA SER A 573 -37.99 9.88 27.62
C SER A 573 -36.52 9.37 27.51
N ASP A 574 -35.62 10.26 27.08
CA ASP A 574 -34.15 10.18 27.15
C ASP A 574 -33.46 8.91 26.61
N LYS A 575 -33.62 8.62 25.30
CA LYS A 575 -32.87 7.57 24.57
C LYS A 575 -31.59 8.06 23.87
N PRO A 576 -30.61 7.16 23.59
CA PRO A 576 -29.24 7.56 23.23
C PRO A 576 -29.09 8.10 21.79
N LEU A 577 -28.19 9.09 21.70
CA LEU A 577 -27.94 10.05 20.61
C LEU A 577 -27.89 9.54 19.15
N ASN A 578 -27.68 8.24 18.92
CA ASN A 578 -27.30 7.71 17.60
C ASN A 578 -28.38 6.90 16.88
N ALA A 579 -29.45 6.46 17.56
CA ALA A 579 -30.43 5.55 16.96
C ALA A 579 -31.36 6.24 15.96
N GLU A 580 -32.04 7.33 16.38
CA GLU A 580 -32.90 8.11 15.48
C GLU A 580 -32.09 8.70 14.32
N LEU A 581 -30.87 9.19 14.59
CA LEU A 581 -29.97 9.71 13.57
C LEU A 581 -29.61 8.64 12.51
N ALA A 582 -29.42 7.38 12.89
CA ALA A 582 -29.16 6.29 11.95
C ALA A 582 -30.34 6.01 11.02
N ASP A 583 -31.58 6.02 11.53
CA ASP A 583 -32.77 5.87 10.68
C ASP A 583 -33.03 7.12 9.82
N GLY A 584 -32.76 8.31 10.34
CA GLY A 584 -32.72 9.55 9.56
C GLY A 584 -31.73 9.44 8.40
N VAL A 585 -30.50 9.00 8.64
CA VAL A 585 -29.47 8.76 7.60
C VAL A 585 -29.92 7.70 6.58
N ARG A 586 -30.57 6.61 7.01
CA ARG A 586 -31.10 5.57 6.10
C ARG A 586 -32.21 6.11 5.19
N LEU A 587 -33.20 6.81 5.76
CA LEU A 587 -34.28 7.46 5.02
C LEU A 587 -33.73 8.54 4.07
N TRP A 588 -32.73 9.30 4.52
CA TRP A 588 -32.07 10.31 3.71
C TRP A 588 -31.29 9.70 2.55
N GLN A 589 -30.55 8.62 2.75
CA GLN A 589 -29.84 7.93 1.67
C GLN A 589 -30.81 7.36 0.62
N ALA A 590 -31.97 6.85 1.04
CA ALA A 590 -33.02 6.42 0.12
C ALA A 590 -33.65 7.61 -0.65
N ALA A 591 -33.92 8.74 0.02
CA ALA A 591 -34.39 9.95 -0.64
C ALA A 591 -33.35 10.56 -1.60
N LEU A 592 -32.05 10.53 -1.27
CA LEU A 592 -30.97 10.93 -2.15
C LEU A 592 -30.90 10.06 -3.42
N ASN A 593 -31.09 8.74 -3.28
CA ASN A 593 -31.12 7.83 -4.42
C ASN A 593 -32.30 8.15 -5.37
N GLU A 594 -33.48 8.48 -4.84
CA GLU A 594 -34.61 8.89 -5.68
C GLU A 594 -34.43 10.30 -6.26
N LEU A 595 -33.98 11.28 -5.48
CA LEU A 595 -33.67 12.64 -5.94
C LEU A 595 -32.62 12.64 -7.06
N GLN A 596 -31.66 11.71 -7.04
CA GLN A 596 -30.67 11.54 -8.12
C GLN A 596 -31.30 11.12 -9.46
N LEU A 597 -32.43 10.41 -9.45
CA LEU A 597 -33.17 10.02 -10.64
C LEU A 597 -34.11 11.14 -11.13
N GLN A 598 -34.59 12.00 -10.23
CA GLN A 598 -35.53 13.08 -10.55
C GLN A 598 -34.88 14.35 -11.15
N MET A 599 -33.55 14.50 -11.14
CA MET A 599 -32.89 15.73 -11.61
C MET A 599 -31.56 15.51 -12.35
N ALA A 600 -31.11 16.55 -13.05
CA ALA A 600 -29.83 16.53 -13.75
C ALA A 600 -28.66 16.26 -12.78
N ARG A 601 -27.78 15.33 -13.16
CA ARG A 601 -26.63 14.87 -12.34
C ARG A 601 -25.70 16.00 -11.86
N GLN A 602 -25.62 17.11 -12.60
CA GLN A 602 -24.88 18.31 -12.18
C GLN A 602 -25.53 18.99 -10.97
N THR A 603 -26.85 19.18 -11.00
CA THR A 603 -27.64 19.76 -9.89
C THR A 603 -27.54 18.90 -8.62
N PHE A 604 -27.72 17.59 -8.77
CA PHE A 604 -27.59 16.65 -7.63
C PHE A 604 -26.18 16.67 -7.01
N ASN A 605 -25.13 16.59 -7.84
CA ASN A 605 -23.74 16.65 -7.38
C ASN A 605 -23.40 17.98 -6.67
N ALA A 606 -24.00 19.10 -7.09
CA ALA A 606 -23.69 20.43 -6.56
C ALA A 606 -24.36 20.74 -5.22
N TRP A 607 -25.57 20.20 -4.99
CA TRP A 607 -26.42 20.65 -3.86
C TRP A 607 -26.88 19.55 -2.90
N LEU A 608 -26.90 18.27 -3.31
CA LEU A 608 -27.46 17.16 -2.51
C LEU A 608 -26.47 16.03 -2.22
N ARG A 609 -25.41 15.88 -3.00
CA ARG A 609 -24.48 14.75 -2.83
C ARG A 609 -23.59 14.84 -1.57
N GLN A 610 -23.46 16.02 -0.98
CA GLN A 610 -22.66 16.27 0.24
C GLN A 610 -23.53 16.91 1.34
N THR A 611 -24.83 16.60 1.35
CA THR A 611 -25.74 16.96 2.46
C THR A 611 -26.01 15.73 3.29
N GLU A 612 -25.86 15.86 4.60
CA GLU A 612 -25.97 14.76 5.58
C GLU A 612 -27.07 15.10 6.59
N VAL A 613 -27.65 14.10 7.25
CA VAL A 613 -28.58 14.37 8.36
C VAL A 613 -27.75 14.75 9.57
N TYR A 614 -28.00 15.93 10.12
CA TYR A 614 -27.38 16.41 11.35
C TYR A 614 -28.17 15.95 12.58
N GLN A 615 -29.49 16.04 12.49
CA GLN A 615 -30.43 15.60 13.51
C GLN A 615 -31.69 15.05 12.84
N TYR A 616 -32.25 13.99 13.41
CA TYR A 616 -33.57 13.48 13.06
C TYR A 616 -34.28 13.06 14.34
N SER A 617 -35.53 13.48 14.50
CA SER A 617 -36.46 12.98 15.52
C SER A 617 -37.90 13.26 15.08
N ASN A 618 -38.85 12.39 15.42
CA ASN A 618 -40.29 12.57 15.13
C ASN A 618 -40.64 13.02 13.68
N TYR A 619 -39.96 12.46 12.67
CA TYR A 619 -40.09 12.82 11.24
C TYR A 619 -39.68 14.28 10.88
N HIS A 620 -39.00 14.98 11.78
CA HIS A 620 -38.28 16.22 11.50
C HIS A 620 -36.83 15.89 11.09
N PHE A 621 -36.40 16.42 9.94
CA PHE A 621 -35.03 16.28 9.42
C PHE A 621 -34.31 17.62 9.47
N VAL A 622 -33.21 17.70 10.22
CA VAL A 622 -32.23 18.79 10.10
C VAL A 622 -31.10 18.32 9.19
N ILE A 623 -31.00 18.91 8.00
CA ILE A 623 -30.01 18.53 6.98
C ILE A 623 -28.83 19.51 7.02
N ASN A 624 -27.61 19.01 7.24
CA ASN A 624 -26.40 19.82 7.12
C ASN A 624 -26.14 20.13 5.65
N ALA A 625 -26.12 21.42 5.32
CA ALA A 625 -25.73 21.94 4.02
C ALA A 625 -24.33 22.54 4.11
N LYS A 626 -23.41 22.03 3.28
CA LYS A 626 -21.97 22.35 3.28
C LYS A 626 -21.58 23.83 3.36
N THR A 627 -22.46 24.76 2.96
CA THR A 627 -22.24 26.20 3.11
C THR A 627 -23.59 26.90 3.33
N LYS A 628 -23.57 28.11 3.91
CA LYS A 628 -24.79 28.94 4.04
C LYS A 628 -25.44 29.24 2.68
N PHE A 629 -24.64 29.36 1.62
CA PHE A 629 -25.15 29.52 0.25
C PHE A 629 -25.88 28.26 -0.27
N ALA A 630 -25.43 27.07 0.12
CA ALA A 630 -26.13 25.81 -0.18
C ALA A 630 -27.41 25.67 0.64
N GLN A 631 -27.41 26.02 1.92
CA GLN A 631 -28.63 26.11 2.75
C GLN A 631 -29.68 27.02 2.07
N ASP A 632 -29.33 28.28 1.83
CA ASP A 632 -30.20 29.28 1.20
C ASP A 632 -30.76 28.80 -0.15
N TRP A 633 -29.95 28.08 -0.94
CA TRP A 633 -30.37 27.56 -2.25
C TRP A 633 -31.31 26.36 -2.14
N LEU A 634 -31.04 25.43 -1.22
CA LEU A 634 -31.87 24.26 -0.94
C LEU A 634 -33.24 24.68 -0.40
N GLU A 635 -33.27 25.54 0.61
CA GLU A 635 -34.49 26.13 1.19
C GLU A 635 -35.38 26.75 0.10
N LYS A 636 -34.80 27.60 -0.74
CA LYS A 636 -35.55 28.43 -1.70
C LYS A 636 -35.92 27.72 -3.01
N ARG A 637 -35.36 26.52 -3.30
CA ARG A 637 -35.56 25.83 -4.59
C ARG A 637 -35.87 24.35 -4.53
N LEU A 638 -35.38 23.61 -3.53
CA LEU A 638 -35.58 22.16 -3.45
C LEU A 638 -36.31 21.68 -2.21
N ALA A 639 -36.47 22.48 -1.14
CA ALA A 639 -37.11 22.06 0.10
C ALA A 639 -38.45 21.31 -0.13
N GLY A 640 -39.38 21.90 -0.89
CA GLY A 640 -40.66 21.26 -1.22
C GLY A 640 -40.58 20.04 -2.16
N THR A 641 -39.44 19.76 -2.79
CA THR A 641 -39.21 18.50 -3.57
C THR A 641 -38.52 17.45 -2.71
N ILE A 642 -37.61 17.89 -1.84
CA ILE A 642 -36.92 17.08 -0.84
C ILE A 642 -37.94 16.53 0.16
N GLN A 643 -38.79 17.38 0.73
CA GLN A 643 -39.87 17.01 1.65
C GLN A 643 -40.78 15.95 1.03
N ARG A 644 -41.39 16.21 -0.16
CA ARG A 644 -42.25 15.23 -0.85
C ARG A 644 -41.56 13.90 -1.16
N THR A 645 -40.25 13.90 -1.39
CA THR A 645 -39.49 12.65 -1.61
C THR A 645 -39.25 11.92 -0.29
N LEU A 646 -38.93 12.64 0.79
CA LEU A 646 -38.83 12.07 2.14
C LEU A 646 -40.17 11.55 2.66
N GLU A 647 -41.29 12.23 2.42
CA GLU A 647 -42.65 11.76 2.77
C GLU A 647 -42.96 10.42 2.09
N LYS A 648 -42.64 10.33 0.79
CA LYS A 648 -42.80 9.09 0.00
C LYS A 648 -41.90 7.95 0.51
N VAL A 649 -40.68 8.26 0.96
CA VAL A 649 -39.69 7.28 1.43
C VAL A 649 -39.94 6.84 2.88
N ALA A 650 -40.43 7.74 3.74
CA ALA A 650 -40.74 7.48 5.14
C ALA A 650 -42.18 6.94 5.36
N GLY A 651 -43.09 7.13 4.39
CA GLY A 651 -44.48 6.69 4.49
C GLY A 651 -45.36 7.56 5.41
N ALA A 652 -44.85 8.71 5.86
CA ALA A 652 -45.49 9.61 6.81
C ALA A 652 -45.20 11.08 6.43
N PRO A 653 -45.99 12.06 6.93
CA PRO A 653 -45.64 13.47 6.79
C PRO A 653 -44.29 13.78 7.45
N VAL A 654 -43.44 14.56 6.79
CA VAL A 654 -42.12 14.94 7.31
C VAL A 654 -41.96 16.45 7.31
N THR A 655 -41.07 16.95 8.16
CA THR A 655 -40.61 18.35 8.14
C THR A 655 -39.12 18.38 7.84
N VAL A 656 -38.67 19.40 7.10
CA VAL A 656 -37.28 19.49 6.64
C VAL A 656 -36.75 20.90 6.87
N GLU A 657 -35.71 20.99 7.68
CA GLU A 657 -34.92 22.18 7.94
C GLU A 657 -33.48 21.98 7.43
N PHE A 658 -32.81 23.09 7.14
CA PHE A 658 -31.43 23.08 6.67
C PHE A 658 -30.56 23.89 7.65
N THR A 659 -29.35 23.41 7.89
CA THR A 659 -28.37 24.06 8.78
C THR A 659 -26.99 24.08 8.13
N VAL A 660 -26.03 24.71 8.79
CA VAL A 660 -24.60 24.62 8.49
C VAL A 660 -23.90 24.37 9.82
N VAL A 661 -23.10 23.30 9.90
CA VAL A 661 -22.29 22.97 11.08
C VAL A 661 -20.85 22.74 10.63
N ASP A 662 -19.91 23.36 11.36
CA ASP A 662 -18.47 23.41 11.09
C ASP A 662 -17.73 22.08 11.37
#